data_AF-A0A0S8EQX9-F1
#
_entry.id   AF-A0A0S8EQX9-F1
#
_cell.length_a   1.000
_cell.length_b   1.000
_cell.length_c   1.000
_cell.angle_alpha   90.00
_cell.angle_beta   90.00
_cell.angle_gamma   90.00
#
_symmetry.space_group_name_H-M   'P 1'
#
loop_
_entity.id
_entity.type
_entity.pdbx_description
1 polymer ?
#
loop_
_entity_poly.entity_id
_entity_poly.type
_entity_poly.pdbx_seq_one_letter_code
_entity_poly.pdbx_strand_id
1 'polypeptide(L)'
;MRRTAATTLLFVAIALLNGHVDAAAPAPPDLTKGNAIETVDRKLTYNLGATGLRGWLYTKAATFFDSCQGRTTTASRQILVTHVGKGSPADGVMAVNDVVLGAGGKPFTDDARQSIARAIQEAEKAANGGILKLTRWRAGRTDEVQLKLRVMGAYSDTAPYNCPKSRRIFDDACKVLAAEPLKEDLWGAVNGLALMATGNPGYLPRVRELARKMGPKTLQLELKGGMVVWGWGYRNLFLCEYYLLTGDKEVLHAIRQYTVFLAMGQSMYGTFGHGISSRRPDGRLHGSIPPYGPVNAAGLVANLAIVLGSKCGVKHREVGPAIERASRFFGYFVDKGAIPYGEHEPWPYHENNGKNAMAALLFALQGNRAREARYFAKSVTASYRNREYGHTGQGFSYLWGALGANAGGPTAVAAFFKEASWHFDLVRRCDGSFTYDGGEQYGAGKTDDDTYYGRSGYYGLSPTATYVLTYSLPLKKLYITGKHASRANWLSGKDVAEAVASGRFDLDRKTMSTAELLAAFNDWSPIVRGWAAQDLAGRPDSEKLLDRLITMAKGPDAHRRQAAAEALGHIRSPRAIPVLTDLLTDKDRWVRTKAAAALKEMRDAARPALPAMLKAVAEATGPGQPIAWDDPVEISSGKLAEALFGGLLRKSIRGVDTKLVYAAIRAVARNPDGMARARLRHTFEKLLTVEDVKALAPDILAAIDEPSPADTMFANEIRMGGLRALAKYHFREGIRVAAKFARTQSAHGSERRTGEIMKELLRYGTAAREVVPELKALIVQFNTQCANRQFPEDCNKQRVASVEEAIRAIEAATSQPKLRSIGATRSGSEPK
;
A
#
# COMPACT_ATOMS: atom_id res chain seq x y z
N MET A 1 -19.68 -4.77 -6.21
CA MET A 1 -18.20 -4.73 -6.08
C MET A 1 -17.44 -3.96 -7.18
N ARG A 2 -18.09 -3.30 -8.16
CA ARG A 2 -17.41 -2.92 -9.43
C ARG A 2 -17.17 -1.42 -9.71
N ARG A 3 -17.55 -0.46 -8.84
CA ARG A 3 -17.50 0.98 -9.24
C ARG A 3 -16.70 1.95 -8.36
N THR A 4 -16.16 1.54 -7.21
CA THR A 4 -15.55 2.49 -6.26
C THR A 4 -14.02 2.47 -6.20
N ALA A 5 -13.34 1.51 -6.84
CA ALA A 5 -11.88 1.37 -6.73
C ALA A 5 -11.06 2.33 -7.62
N ALA A 6 -11.67 2.90 -8.67
CA ALA A 6 -10.96 3.68 -9.69
C ALA A 6 -10.59 5.11 -9.22
N THR A 7 -11.27 5.64 -8.22
CA THR A 7 -11.10 7.05 -7.83
C THR A 7 -9.93 7.24 -6.87
N THR A 8 -9.60 6.25 -6.04
CA THR A 8 -8.67 6.43 -4.91
C THR A 8 -7.18 6.47 -5.30
N LEU A 9 -6.76 5.76 -6.36
CA LEU A 9 -5.35 5.75 -6.82
C LEU A 9 -4.93 7.07 -7.47
N LEU A 10 -5.87 7.77 -8.12
CA LEU A 10 -5.61 9.10 -8.69
C LEU A 10 -5.48 10.17 -7.61
N PHE A 11 -6.16 10.00 -6.46
CA PHE A 11 -6.12 10.96 -5.36
C PHE A 11 -4.79 10.97 -4.60
N VAL A 12 -4.07 9.84 -4.48
CA VAL A 12 -2.78 9.79 -3.75
C VAL A 12 -1.68 10.55 -4.49
N ALA A 13 -1.68 10.53 -5.84
CA ALA A 13 -0.70 11.26 -6.64
C ALA A 13 -1.03 12.77 -6.77
N ILE A 14 -2.30 13.15 -6.67
CA ILE A 14 -2.74 14.57 -6.79
C ILE A 14 -2.66 15.31 -5.44
N ALA A 15 -2.89 14.63 -4.31
CA ALA A 15 -2.92 15.26 -2.99
C ALA A 15 -1.53 15.73 -2.48
N LEU A 16 -0.43 15.22 -3.05
CA LEU A 16 0.93 15.68 -2.70
C LEU A 16 1.33 16.99 -3.40
N LEU A 17 0.55 17.48 -4.37
CA LEU A 17 0.93 18.62 -5.22
C LEU A 17 0.20 19.93 -4.91
N ASN A 18 -0.82 19.92 -4.05
CA ASN A 18 -1.61 21.10 -3.76
C ASN A 18 -1.68 21.34 -2.27
N GLY A 19 -0.83 22.26 -1.78
CA GLY A 19 -1.15 23.06 -0.62
C GLY A 19 -2.36 23.93 -0.95
N HIS A 20 -3.55 23.34 -0.96
CA HIS A 20 -4.77 24.11 -0.90
C HIS A 20 -4.97 24.51 0.55
N VAL A 21 -5.05 25.82 0.77
CA VAL A 21 -5.65 26.38 1.97
C VAL A 21 -7.13 25.97 1.90
N ASP A 22 -7.45 24.80 2.44
CA ASP A 22 -8.83 24.37 2.58
C ASP A 22 -9.56 25.38 3.48
N ALA A 23 -10.77 25.76 3.08
CA ALA A 23 -11.68 26.50 3.93
C ALA A 23 -11.73 25.83 5.32
N ALA A 24 -11.69 26.64 6.39
CA ALA A 24 -11.66 26.13 7.76
C ALA A 24 -12.70 25.01 7.93
N ALA A 25 -12.25 23.83 8.35
CA ALA A 25 -13.15 22.71 8.57
C ALA A 25 -14.27 23.18 9.52
N PRO A 26 -15.55 22.90 9.20
CA PRO A 26 -16.66 23.31 10.04
C PRO A 26 -16.44 22.78 11.46
N ALA A 27 -16.65 23.65 12.44
CA ALA A 27 -16.47 23.30 13.84
C ALA A 27 -17.27 22.04 14.19
N PRO A 28 -16.74 21.15 15.05
CA PRO A 28 -17.50 20.04 15.58
C PRO A 28 -18.84 20.54 16.15
N PRO A 29 -19.97 19.85 15.91
CA PRO A 29 -21.25 20.24 16.49
C PRO A 29 -21.19 20.14 18.01
N ASP A 30 -21.81 21.10 18.69
CA ASP A 30 -22.08 21.00 20.13
C ASP A 30 -23.36 20.19 20.33
N LEU A 31 -23.20 18.91 20.69
CA LEU A 31 -24.29 17.95 20.88
C LEU A 31 -25.17 18.30 22.08
N THR A 32 -24.80 19.27 22.90
CA THR A 32 -25.63 19.77 24.01
C THR A 32 -26.59 20.90 23.60
N LYS A 33 -26.55 21.34 22.34
CA LYS A 33 -27.32 22.49 21.84
C LYS A 33 -28.16 22.16 20.60
N GLY A 34 -29.32 22.83 20.51
CA GLY A 34 -30.21 22.78 19.34
C GLY A 34 -30.63 21.35 18.99
N ASN A 35 -30.80 21.09 17.69
CA ASN A 35 -31.12 19.77 17.14
C ASN A 35 -29.87 18.98 16.68
N ALA A 36 -28.68 19.31 17.20
CA ALA A 36 -27.42 18.71 16.74
C ALA A 36 -27.45 17.17 16.80
N ILE A 37 -28.04 16.60 17.85
CA ILE A 37 -28.20 15.14 18.04
C ILE A 37 -29.05 14.48 16.93
N GLU A 38 -30.00 15.20 16.34
CA GLU A 38 -30.92 14.66 15.31
C GLU A 38 -30.25 14.50 13.95
N THR A 39 -29.16 15.24 13.71
CA THR A 39 -28.43 15.25 12.44
C THR A 39 -27.32 14.21 12.34
N VAL A 40 -27.11 13.44 13.41
CA VAL A 40 -26.02 12.46 13.53
C VAL A 40 -26.38 11.12 12.89
N ASP A 41 -25.46 10.56 12.09
CA ASP A 41 -25.56 9.17 11.60
C ASP A 41 -25.24 8.18 12.74
N ARG A 42 -26.30 7.59 13.31
CA ARG A 42 -26.23 6.68 14.46
C ARG A 42 -25.68 5.29 14.13
N LYS A 43 -25.54 4.94 12.84
CA LYS A 43 -25.01 3.62 12.43
C LYS A 43 -23.49 3.58 12.46
N LEU A 44 -22.84 4.73 12.31
CA LEU A 44 -21.39 4.88 12.31
C LEU A 44 -20.91 5.27 13.71
N THR A 45 -20.52 4.26 14.48
CA THR A 45 -20.23 4.40 15.92
C THR A 45 -18.92 3.72 16.31
N TYR A 46 -18.33 4.20 17.41
CA TYR A 46 -17.16 3.59 18.04
C TYR A 46 -17.59 2.90 19.32
N ASN A 47 -16.99 1.76 19.63
CA ASN A 47 -17.05 1.20 20.98
C ASN A 47 -16.28 2.11 21.93
N LEU A 48 -16.79 2.20 23.16
CA LEU A 48 -16.16 2.98 24.22
C LEU A 48 -15.58 2.03 25.26
N GLY A 49 -14.85 1.02 24.79
CA GLY A 49 -14.25 -0.04 25.58
C GLY A 49 -15.25 -0.94 26.30
N ALA A 50 -14.83 -1.44 27.46
CA ALA A 50 -15.59 -2.37 28.29
C ALA A 50 -16.72 -1.70 29.07
N THR A 51 -17.13 -0.49 28.68
CA THR A 51 -18.20 0.27 29.35
C THR A 51 -19.58 -0.27 29.05
N GLY A 52 -19.77 -0.97 27.92
CA GLY A 52 -21.11 -1.28 27.40
C GLY A 52 -21.68 -0.23 26.45
N LEU A 53 -20.93 0.82 26.15
CA LEU A 53 -21.38 1.92 25.31
C LEU A 53 -20.82 1.82 23.89
N ARG A 54 -21.65 2.17 22.91
CA ARG A 54 -21.19 2.67 21.61
C ARG A 54 -21.58 4.13 21.46
N GLY A 55 -20.74 4.91 20.81
CA GLY A 55 -20.96 6.34 20.65
C GLY A 55 -20.59 6.88 19.28
N TRP A 56 -21.32 7.89 18.85
CA TRP A 56 -20.95 8.71 17.71
C TRP A 56 -20.01 9.83 18.14
N LEU A 57 -19.04 10.13 17.27
CA LEU A 57 -18.02 11.17 17.45
C LEU A 57 -17.84 11.93 16.14
N TYR A 58 -17.59 13.24 16.23
CA TYR A 58 -17.18 14.02 15.08
C TYR A 58 -15.90 13.45 14.45
N THR A 59 -16.01 13.01 13.19
CA THR A 59 -14.93 12.37 12.45
C THR A 59 -14.65 13.13 11.16
N LYS A 60 -13.70 14.06 11.21
CA LYS A 60 -13.19 14.80 10.04
C LYS A 60 -11.73 15.16 10.27
N ALA A 61 -10.84 14.63 9.44
CA ALA A 61 -9.43 15.00 9.48
C ALA A 61 -9.25 16.43 8.94
N ALA A 62 -8.32 17.18 9.53
CA ALA A 62 -7.98 18.53 9.04
C ALA A 62 -7.25 18.48 7.68
N THR A 63 -6.51 17.41 7.43
CA THR A 63 -5.79 17.19 6.16
C THR A 63 -5.85 15.71 5.76
N PHE A 64 -5.56 15.42 4.49
CA PHE A 64 -5.36 14.03 4.05
C PHE A 64 -4.23 13.34 4.83
N PHE A 65 -3.18 14.08 5.17
CA PHE A 65 -2.08 13.59 5.99
C PHE A 65 -2.54 13.19 7.40
N ASP A 66 -3.37 14.00 8.06
CA ASP A 66 -3.95 13.65 9.35
C ASP A 66 -4.82 12.40 9.28
N SER A 67 -5.58 12.23 8.17
CA SER A 67 -6.31 10.99 7.92
C SER A 67 -5.36 9.79 7.85
N CYS A 68 -4.25 9.90 7.11
CA CYS A 68 -3.23 8.86 6.98
C CYS A 68 -2.53 8.49 8.30
N GLN A 69 -2.54 9.40 9.27
CA GLN A 69 -1.92 9.24 10.58
C GLN A 69 -2.93 8.87 11.68
N GLY A 70 -4.17 8.52 11.31
CA GLY A 70 -5.21 8.12 12.28
C GLY A 70 -5.73 9.28 13.15
N ARG A 71 -5.64 10.53 12.66
CA ARG A 71 -6.09 11.75 13.37
C ARG A 71 -7.45 12.25 12.88
N THR A 72 -8.33 11.34 12.48
CA THR A 72 -9.66 11.69 11.95
C THR A 72 -10.61 12.21 13.03
N THR A 73 -10.35 11.93 14.31
CA THR A 73 -11.19 12.32 15.46
C THR A 73 -10.53 13.34 16.38
N THR A 74 -9.41 13.93 15.97
CA THR A 74 -8.63 14.85 16.83
C THR A 74 -9.42 16.08 17.27
N ALA A 75 -10.43 16.52 16.51
CA ALA A 75 -11.30 17.64 16.89
C ALA A 75 -12.50 17.24 17.77
N SER A 76 -12.74 15.94 17.99
CA SER A 76 -13.90 15.48 18.76
C SER A 76 -13.72 15.74 20.26
N ARG A 77 -14.67 16.47 20.87
CA ARG A 77 -14.69 16.83 22.31
C ARG A 77 -15.95 16.35 23.04
N GLN A 78 -16.83 15.65 22.34
CA GLN A 78 -18.09 15.14 22.88
C GLN A 78 -18.40 13.79 22.22
N ILE A 79 -19.02 12.89 22.99
CA ILE A 79 -19.43 11.57 22.50
C ILE A 79 -20.95 11.45 22.68
N LEU A 80 -21.69 11.26 21.60
CA LEU A 80 -23.12 10.94 21.70
C LEU A 80 -23.27 9.44 21.94
N VAL A 81 -23.89 9.03 23.05
CA VAL A 81 -24.26 7.64 23.29
C VAL A 81 -25.34 7.22 22.30
N THR A 82 -25.01 6.21 21.49
CA THR A 82 -25.90 5.65 20.46
C THR A 82 -26.45 4.30 20.87
N HIS A 83 -25.68 3.53 21.66
CA HIS A 83 -26.06 2.20 22.11
C HIS A 83 -25.62 1.98 23.55
N VAL A 84 -26.48 1.30 24.32
CA VAL A 84 -26.19 0.78 25.67
C VAL A 84 -26.42 -0.72 25.64
N GLY A 85 -25.39 -1.51 25.93
CA GLY A 85 -25.49 -2.97 25.99
C GLY A 85 -26.25 -3.42 27.23
N LYS A 86 -27.24 -4.29 27.07
CA LYS A 86 -27.94 -4.92 28.19
C LYS A 86 -26.96 -5.75 29.06
N GLY A 87 -27.11 -5.69 30.38
CA GLY A 87 -26.23 -6.36 31.34
C GLY A 87 -24.80 -5.84 31.37
N SER A 88 -24.51 -4.73 30.69
CA SER A 88 -23.19 -4.11 30.69
C SER A 88 -23.02 -3.15 31.88
N PRO A 89 -21.79 -2.68 32.16
CA PRO A 89 -21.56 -1.68 33.20
C PRO A 89 -22.34 -0.36 33.04
N ALA A 90 -22.77 -0.03 31.82
CA ALA A 90 -23.55 1.16 31.52
C ALA A 90 -25.06 0.93 31.59
N ASP A 91 -25.52 -0.32 31.66
CA ASP A 91 -26.95 -0.65 31.72
C ASP A 91 -27.58 -0.06 32.99
N GLY A 92 -28.72 0.61 32.84
CA GLY A 92 -29.39 1.34 33.91
C GLY A 92 -28.72 2.64 34.38
N VAL A 93 -27.48 2.94 33.98
CA VAL A 93 -26.75 4.17 34.37
C VAL A 93 -26.77 5.20 33.24
N MET A 94 -26.48 4.75 32.01
CA MET A 94 -26.47 5.56 30.80
C MET A 94 -27.69 5.26 29.94
N ALA A 95 -28.03 6.18 29.06
CA ALA A 95 -29.11 6.03 28.08
C ALA A 95 -28.65 6.50 26.70
N VAL A 96 -29.31 5.99 25.66
CA VAL A 96 -29.20 6.56 24.31
C VAL A 96 -29.56 8.04 24.37
N ASN A 97 -28.81 8.87 23.63
CA ASN A 97 -28.86 10.34 23.64
C ASN A 97 -28.14 11.04 24.79
N ASP A 98 -27.54 10.31 25.73
CA ASP A 98 -26.58 10.93 26.63
C ASP A 98 -25.39 11.48 25.84
N VAL A 99 -24.88 12.63 26.24
CA VAL A 99 -23.63 13.18 25.69
C VAL A 99 -22.56 13.08 26.77
N VAL A 100 -21.47 12.37 26.48
CA VAL A 100 -20.30 12.32 27.35
C VAL A 100 -19.40 13.50 27.01
N LEU A 101 -19.15 14.35 28.01
CA LEU A 101 -18.33 15.56 27.91
C LEU A 101 -16.92 15.37 28.48
N GLY A 102 -16.72 14.32 29.27
CA GLY A 102 -15.49 14.05 29.98
C GLY A 102 -15.45 12.66 30.59
N ALA A 103 -14.25 12.23 30.98
CA ALA A 103 -14.01 10.95 31.63
C ALA A 103 -12.91 11.08 32.70
N GLY A 104 -13.02 10.31 33.78
CA GLY A 104 -12.06 10.34 34.88
C GLY A 104 -12.05 11.69 35.63
N GLY A 105 -13.18 12.38 35.67
CA GLY A 105 -13.32 13.70 36.32
C GLY A 105 -12.69 14.86 35.54
N LYS A 106 -12.39 14.68 34.25
CA LYS A 106 -11.81 15.72 33.38
C LYS A 106 -12.62 15.86 32.09
N PRO A 107 -12.86 17.09 31.60
CA PRO A 107 -13.46 17.29 30.28
C PRO A 107 -12.52 16.79 29.19
N PHE A 108 -13.08 16.41 28.03
CA PHE A 108 -12.26 16.09 26.87
C PHE A 108 -11.58 17.36 26.34
N THR A 109 -10.24 17.39 26.34
CA THR A 109 -9.42 18.48 25.78
C THR A 109 -8.68 18.07 24.51
N ASP A 110 -8.60 16.77 24.23
CA ASP A 110 -8.04 16.15 23.03
C ASP A 110 -9.02 15.09 22.49
N ASP A 111 -8.58 14.21 21.59
CA ASP A 111 -9.35 13.09 21.06
C ASP A 111 -10.11 12.34 22.17
N ALA A 112 -11.44 12.45 22.14
CA ALA A 112 -12.31 11.88 23.15
C ALA A 112 -12.21 10.34 23.22
N ARG A 113 -11.88 9.66 22.10
CA ARG A 113 -11.68 8.18 22.07
C ARG A 113 -10.46 7.77 22.88
N GLN A 114 -9.35 8.48 22.70
CA GLN A 114 -8.12 8.18 23.43
C GLN A 114 -8.28 8.53 24.91
N SER A 115 -8.95 9.64 25.21
CA SER A 115 -9.21 10.10 26.57
C SER A 115 -10.05 9.11 27.37
N ILE A 116 -11.17 8.64 26.81
CA ILE A 116 -12.03 7.64 27.48
C ILE A 116 -11.31 6.30 27.65
N ALA A 117 -10.51 5.86 26.66
CA ALA A 117 -9.73 4.63 26.75
C ALA A 117 -8.68 4.68 27.88
N ARG A 118 -7.99 5.82 28.04
CA ARG A 118 -7.06 6.03 29.16
C ARG A 118 -7.79 6.08 30.50
N ALA A 119 -8.98 6.69 30.56
CA ALA A 119 -9.80 6.68 31.76
C ALA A 119 -10.26 5.26 32.15
N ILE A 120 -10.57 4.40 31.17
CA ILE A 120 -10.85 2.97 31.39
C ILE A 120 -9.61 2.27 31.98
N GLN A 121 -8.42 2.49 31.41
CA GLN A 121 -7.17 1.92 31.92
C GLN A 121 -6.91 2.30 33.39
N GLU A 122 -7.17 3.56 33.75
CA GLU A 122 -7.05 4.01 35.13
C GLU A 122 -8.12 3.36 36.02
N ALA A 123 -9.39 3.37 35.63
CA ALA A 123 -10.48 2.78 36.41
C ALA A 123 -10.24 1.29 36.73
N GLU A 124 -9.69 0.54 35.79
CA GLU A 124 -9.43 -0.90 35.94
C GLU A 124 -8.28 -1.26 36.88
N LYS A 125 -7.49 -0.27 37.35
CA LYS A 125 -6.48 -0.50 38.38
C LYS A 125 -7.13 -0.91 39.70
N ALA A 126 -6.45 -1.79 40.45
CA ALA A 126 -6.93 -2.24 41.75
C ALA A 126 -7.21 -1.08 42.71
N ALA A 127 -6.33 -0.07 42.74
CA ALA A 127 -6.48 1.12 43.57
C ALA A 127 -7.73 1.96 43.27
N ASN A 128 -8.26 1.89 42.04
CA ASN A 128 -9.43 2.64 41.61
C ASN A 128 -10.72 1.81 41.63
N GLY A 129 -10.64 0.54 42.05
CA GLY A 129 -11.79 -0.32 42.31
C GLY A 129 -12.70 -0.58 41.12
N GLY A 130 -12.26 -0.34 39.87
CA GLY A 130 -13.12 -0.47 38.69
C GLY A 130 -14.07 0.71 38.47
N ILE A 131 -13.91 1.83 39.19
CA ILE A 131 -14.84 2.96 39.08
C ILE A 131 -14.41 3.89 37.96
N LEU A 132 -15.19 3.94 36.87
CA LEU A 132 -15.04 4.93 35.80
C LEU A 132 -16.04 6.05 35.99
N LYS A 133 -15.56 7.27 36.18
CA LYS A 133 -16.40 8.48 36.21
C LYS A 133 -16.59 9.04 34.81
N LEU A 134 -17.82 9.37 34.44
CA LEU A 134 -18.16 10.05 33.19
C LEU A 134 -18.94 11.33 33.48
N THR A 135 -18.56 12.41 32.82
CA THR A 135 -19.32 13.66 32.81
C THR A 135 -20.42 13.53 31.78
N ARG A 136 -21.65 13.32 32.23
CA ARG A 136 -22.83 13.09 31.38
C ARG A 136 -23.63 14.38 31.25
N TRP A 137 -24.05 14.68 30.04
CA TRP A 137 -25.13 15.62 29.77
C TRP A 137 -26.39 14.87 29.31
N ARG A 138 -27.54 15.19 29.91
CA ARG A 138 -28.86 14.66 29.54
C ARG A 138 -29.91 15.74 29.72
N ALA A 139 -30.66 16.06 28.66
CA ALA A 139 -31.81 16.95 28.71
C ALA A 139 -31.53 18.29 29.45
N GLY A 140 -30.40 18.94 29.11
CA GLY A 140 -30.01 20.24 29.67
C GLY A 140 -29.31 20.18 31.04
N ARG A 141 -29.14 19.00 31.64
CA ARG A 141 -28.42 18.83 32.91
C ARG A 141 -27.10 18.12 32.69
N THR A 142 -26.06 18.60 33.39
CA THR A 142 -24.74 17.96 33.45
C THR A 142 -24.53 17.38 34.84
N ASP A 143 -24.18 16.10 34.91
CA ASP A 143 -23.90 15.41 36.16
C ASP A 143 -22.77 14.37 36.01
N GLU A 144 -22.17 13.97 37.13
CA GLU A 144 -21.14 12.92 37.16
C GLU A 144 -21.79 11.58 37.48
N VAL A 145 -21.60 10.61 36.59
CA VAL A 145 -22.07 9.23 36.77
C VAL A 145 -20.90 8.27 36.89
N GLN A 146 -21.12 7.14 37.55
CA GLN A 146 -20.10 6.12 37.78
C GLN A 146 -20.49 4.80 37.12
N LEU A 147 -19.59 4.26 36.32
CA LEU A 147 -19.70 2.91 35.78
C LEU A 147 -18.79 1.97 36.56
N LYS A 148 -19.32 0.81 36.96
CA LYS A 148 -18.55 -0.25 37.64
C LYS A 148 -17.96 -1.22 36.62
N LEU A 149 -16.72 -0.99 36.24
CA LEU A 149 -15.93 -1.89 35.40
C LEU A 149 -15.31 -3.02 36.24
N ARG A 150 -14.93 -4.11 35.56
CA ARG A 150 -14.14 -5.18 36.17
C ARG A 150 -12.72 -4.69 36.44
N VAL A 151 -12.17 -5.00 37.61
CA VAL A 151 -10.76 -4.70 37.93
C VAL A 151 -9.86 -5.63 37.12
N MET A 152 -9.11 -5.07 36.16
CA MET A 152 -8.20 -5.82 35.27
C MET A 152 -6.72 -5.66 35.68
N GLY A 153 -6.37 -4.62 36.44
CA GLY A 153 -5.00 -4.24 36.77
C GLY A 153 -4.42 -3.19 35.80
N ALA A 154 -3.10 -3.01 35.80
CA ALA A 154 -2.39 -2.14 34.87
C ALA A 154 -1.61 -2.94 33.83
N TYR A 155 -1.35 -2.33 32.66
CA TYR A 155 -0.35 -2.87 31.74
C TYR A 155 1.04 -2.75 32.37
N SER A 156 1.84 -3.81 32.31
CA SER A 156 3.26 -3.74 32.69
C SER A 156 4.07 -3.10 31.57
N ASP A 157 5.28 -2.62 31.87
CA ASP A 157 6.18 -2.08 30.84
C ASP A 157 6.64 -3.11 29.80
N THR A 158 6.37 -4.40 30.04
CA THR A 158 6.70 -5.50 29.13
C THR A 158 5.49 -6.06 28.38
N ALA A 159 4.29 -5.51 28.59
CA ALA A 159 3.06 -5.99 27.95
C ALA A 159 3.21 -6.11 26.42
N PRO A 160 2.72 -7.20 25.78
CA PRO A 160 1.87 -8.24 26.36
C PRO A 160 2.64 -9.31 27.15
N TYR A 161 3.98 -9.28 27.18
CA TYR A 161 4.78 -10.19 28.00
C TYR A 161 4.66 -9.84 29.48
N ASN A 162 4.69 -10.86 30.34
CA ASN A 162 4.76 -10.71 31.80
C ASN A 162 3.75 -9.67 32.36
N CYS A 163 2.53 -9.69 31.84
CA CYS A 163 1.50 -8.71 32.16
C CYS A 163 0.20 -9.41 32.61
N PRO A 164 -0.16 -9.37 33.91
CA PRO A 164 -1.38 -9.98 34.41
C PRO A 164 -2.66 -9.45 33.74
N LYS A 165 -2.74 -8.14 33.46
CA LYS A 165 -3.87 -7.55 32.71
C LYS A 165 -3.98 -8.17 31.31
N SER A 166 -2.88 -8.22 30.57
CA SER A 166 -2.83 -8.83 29.24
C SER A 166 -3.26 -10.30 29.27
N ARG A 167 -2.86 -11.06 30.31
CA ARG A 167 -3.27 -12.44 30.48
C ARG A 167 -4.78 -12.59 30.70
N ARG A 168 -5.39 -11.75 31.54
CA ARG A 168 -6.85 -11.77 31.77
C ARG A 168 -7.62 -11.45 30.49
N ILE A 169 -7.19 -10.41 29.76
CA ILE A 169 -7.78 -10.04 28.46
C ILE A 169 -7.69 -11.22 27.48
N PHE A 170 -6.52 -11.84 27.39
CA PHE A 170 -6.29 -13.01 26.56
C PHE A 170 -7.22 -14.18 26.92
N ASP A 171 -7.35 -14.50 28.20
CA ASP A 171 -8.18 -15.61 28.66
C ASP A 171 -9.67 -15.40 28.35
N ASP A 172 -10.17 -14.17 28.52
CA ASP A 172 -11.57 -13.85 28.19
C ASP A 172 -11.82 -13.89 26.68
N ALA A 173 -10.90 -13.33 25.89
CA ALA A 173 -10.99 -13.37 24.42
C ALA A 173 -10.93 -14.80 23.87
N CYS A 174 -10.15 -15.69 24.50
CA CYS A 174 -10.10 -17.11 24.12
C CYS A 174 -11.44 -17.81 24.31
N LYS A 175 -12.23 -17.46 25.34
CA LYS A 175 -13.56 -18.04 25.56
C LYS A 175 -14.53 -17.63 24.45
N VAL A 176 -14.48 -16.35 24.04
CA VAL A 176 -15.29 -15.84 22.94
C VAL A 176 -14.88 -16.48 21.61
N LEU A 177 -13.59 -16.48 21.29
CA LEU A 177 -13.08 -17.06 20.05
C LEU A 177 -13.42 -18.55 19.93
N ALA A 178 -13.44 -19.28 21.06
CA ALA A 178 -13.84 -20.69 21.08
C ALA A 178 -15.29 -20.91 20.62
N ALA A 179 -16.17 -19.92 20.69
CA ALA A 179 -17.54 -20.02 20.17
C ALA A 179 -17.66 -19.59 18.69
N GLU A 180 -16.67 -18.87 18.14
CA GLU A 180 -16.74 -18.39 16.76
C GLU A 180 -16.65 -19.53 15.73
N PRO A 181 -17.35 -19.40 14.57
CA PRO A 181 -17.31 -20.39 13.52
C PRO A 181 -15.96 -20.40 12.79
N LEU A 182 -15.50 -21.58 12.39
CA LEU A 182 -14.32 -21.78 11.53
C LEU A 182 -14.77 -22.02 10.10
N LYS A 183 -14.81 -20.96 9.28
CA LYS A 183 -15.21 -21.02 7.87
C LYS A 183 -14.08 -21.55 6.98
N GLU A 184 -14.41 -22.21 5.88
CA GLU A 184 -13.42 -22.70 4.91
C GLU A 184 -12.90 -21.60 3.98
N ASP A 185 -12.60 -20.41 4.51
CA ASP A 185 -12.11 -19.25 3.78
C ASP A 185 -10.83 -18.69 4.42
N LEU A 186 -10.38 -17.52 3.95
CA LEU A 186 -9.16 -16.91 4.47
C LEU A 186 -9.31 -16.42 5.92
N TRP A 187 -10.54 -16.14 6.38
CA TRP A 187 -10.80 -15.65 7.73
C TRP A 187 -10.92 -16.79 8.73
N GLY A 188 -11.52 -17.91 8.36
CA GLY A 188 -11.42 -19.11 9.17
C GLY A 188 -9.98 -19.59 9.32
N ALA A 189 -9.11 -19.37 8.33
CA ALA A 189 -7.67 -19.64 8.47
C ALA A 189 -7.03 -18.73 9.54
N VAL A 190 -7.40 -17.43 9.60
CA VAL A 190 -6.97 -16.52 10.67
C VAL A 190 -7.51 -16.95 12.03
N ASN A 191 -8.79 -17.33 12.13
CA ASN A 191 -9.38 -17.85 13.37
C ASN A 191 -8.68 -19.14 13.82
N GLY A 192 -8.36 -20.04 12.89
CA GLY A 192 -7.60 -21.26 13.15
C GLY A 192 -6.18 -20.98 13.67
N LEU A 193 -5.48 -20.01 13.07
CA LEU A 193 -4.18 -19.52 13.56
C LEU A 193 -4.30 -18.98 14.99
N ALA A 194 -5.32 -18.15 15.27
CA ALA A 194 -5.54 -17.60 16.59
C ALA A 194 -5.82 -18.69 17.64
N LEU A 195 -6.67 -19.67 17.34
CA LEU A 195 -6.94 -20.81 18.23
C LEU A 195 -5.67 -21.63 18.51
N MET A 196 -4.85 -21.92 17.50
CA MET A 196 -3.58 -22.63 17.70
C MET A 196 -2.58 -21.83 18.53
N ALA A 197 -2.52 -20.51 18.30
CA ALA A 197 -1.63 -19.62 19.03
C ALA A 197 -1.91 -19.61 20.54
N THR A 198 -3.13 -19.97 20.95
CA THR A 198 -3.48 -20.10 22.37
C THR A 198 -2.70 -21.19 23.10
N GLY A 199 -2.22 -22.21 22.37
CA GLY A 199 -1.60 -23.39 22.96
C GLY A 199 -2.56 -24.27 23.76
N ASN A 200 -3.87 -24.05 23.69
CA ASN A 200 -4.87 -24.88 24.35
C ASN A 200 -5.15 -26.14 23.52
N PRO A 201 -4.83 -27.35 24.01
CA PRO A 201 -5.05 -28.60 23.27
C PRO A 201 -6.54 -28.88 23.01
N GLY A 202 -7.45 -28.35 23.83
CA GLY A 202 -8.90 -28.53 23.67
C GLY A 202 -9.47 -27.94 22.37
N TYR A 203 -8.75 -27.01 21.73
CA TYR A 203 -9.18 -26.43 20.45
C TYR A 203 -8.67 -27.21 19.23
N LEU A 204 -7.68 -28.10 19.41
CA LEU A 204 -7.05 -28.84 18.32
C LEU A 204 -8.01 -29.73 17.51
N PRO A 205 -9.04 -30.39 18.08
CA PRO A 205 -9.98 -31.18 17.28
C PRO A 205 -10.70 -30.34 16.21
N ARG A 206 -11.20 -29.15 16.56
CA ARG A 206 -11.87 -28.24 15.62
C ARG A 206 -10.90 -27.65 14.59
N VAL A 207 -9.69 -27.31 15.03
CA VAL A 207 -8.63 -26.84 14.14
C VAL A 207 -8.22 -27.92 13.14
N ARG A 208 -8.10 -29.18 13.58
CA ARG A 208 -7.81 -30.35 12.72
C ARG A 208 -8.89 -30.52 11.65
N GLU A 209 -10.16 -30.41 12.03
CA GLU A 209 -11.27 -30.48 11.08
C GLU A 209 -11.14 -29.40 10.00
N LEU A 210 -10.91 -28.15 10.41
CA LEU A 210 -10.68 -27.05 9.47
C LEU A 210 -9.47 -27.31 8.56
N ALA A 211 -8.36 -27.78 9.12
CA ALA A 211 -7.14 -28.06 8.38
C ALA A 211 -7.34 -29.15 7.32
N ARG A 212 -8.06 -30.23 7.66
CA ARG A 212 -8.38 -31.30 6.71
C ARG A 212 -9.35 -30.86 5.61
N LYS A 213 -10.31 -29.99 5.94
CA LYS A 213 -11.22 -29.36 4.95
C LYS A 213 -10.49 -28.41 3.99
N MET A 214 -9.59 -27.58 4.51
CA MET A 214 -8.81 -26.64 3.69
C MET A 214 -7.67 -27.31 2.92
N GLY A 215 -7.19 -28.46 3.40
CA GLY A 215 -6.10 -29.23 2.83
C GLY A 215 -6.47 -30.68 2.54
N PRO A 216 -7.47 -30.95 1.69
CA PRO A 216 -7.85 -32.31 1.35
C PRO A 216 -6.73 -32.99 0.53
N LYS A 217 -6.60 -34.31 0.66
CA LYS A 217 -5.63 -35.11 -0.10
C LYS A 217 -5.87 -35.06 -1.62
N THR A 218 -7.07 -34.65 -2.04
CA THR A 218 -7.48 -34.51 -3.44
C THR A 218 -7.23 -33.13 -4.02
N LEU A 219 -6.69 -32.18 -3.25
CA LEU A 219 -6.47 -30.82 -3.73
C LEU A 219 -5.58 -30.82 -4.98
N GLN A 220 -6.07 -30.23 -6.06
CA GLN A 220 -5.30 -29.93 -7.25
C GLN A 220 -5.56 -28.47 -7.62
N LEU A 221 -4.49 -27.69 -7.70
CA LEU A 221 -4.57 -26.28 -8.05
C LEU A 221 -4.27 -26.09 -9.53
N GLU A 222 -4.76 -24.98 -10.06
CA GLU A 222 -4.45 -24.50 -11.40
C GLU A 222 -4.02 -23.05 -11.33
N LEU A 223 -2.97 -22.71 -12.08
CA LEU A 223 -2.50 -21.34 -12.24
C LEU A 223 -3.58 -20.51 -12.96
N LYS A 224 -4.26 -19.64 -12.21
CA LYS A 224 -5.35 -18.80 -12.74
C LYS A 224 -5.36 -17.39 -12.18
N GLY A 225 -6.00 -16.49 -12.92
CA GLY A 225 -6.31 -15.12 -12.47
C GLY A 225 -7.37 -15.09 -11.36
N GLY A 226 -7.90 -13.90 -11.06
CA GLY A 226 -8.89 -13.69 -10.00
C GLY A 226 -8.27 -13.42 -8.63
N MET A 227 -8.99 -13.67 -7.54
CA MET A 227 -8.60 -13.32 -6.15
C MET A 227 -7.83 -14.45 -5.43
N VAL A 228 -7.21 -15.37 -6.16
CA VAL A 228 -6.73 -16.64 -5.60
C VAL A 228 -5.56 -16.49 -4.62
N VAL A 229 -4.71 -15.47 -4.78
CA VAL A 229 -3.50 -15.30 -3.96
C VAL A 229 -3.85 -15.05 -2.50
N TRP A 230 -4.93 -14.31 -2.24
CA TRP A 230 -5.43 -14.06 -0.88
C TRP A 230 -5.80 -15.38 -0.19
N GLY A 231 -6.65 -16.19 -0.84
CA GLY A 231 -7.08 -17.47 -0.29
C GLY A 231 -5.92 -18.45 -0.10
N TRP A 232 -5.09 -18.62 -1.12
CA TRP A 232 -3.96 -19.56 -1.08
C TRP A 232 -2.91 -19.16 -0.04
N GLY A 233 -2.58 -17.87 0.07
CA GLY A 233 -1.61 -17.37 1.04
C GLY A 233 -2.02 -17.66 2.48
N TYR A 234 -3.23 -17.23 2.88
CA TYR A 234 -3.71 -17.41 4.26
C TYR A 234 -4.00 -18.88 4.60
N ARG A 235 -4.61 -19.65 3.68
CA ARG A 235 -4.84 -21.09 3.90
C ARG A 235 -3.51 -21.83 4.07
N ASN A 236 -2.54 -21.57 3.21
CA ASN A 236 -1.26 -22.27 3.29
C ASN A 236 -0.44 -21.85 4.52
N LEU A 237 -0.48 -20.56 4.90
CA LEU A 237 0.09 -20.10 6.17
C LEU A 237 -0.48 -20.89 7.36
N PHE A 238 -1.81 -21.00 7.44
CA PHE A 238 -2.50 -21.78 8.46
C PHE A 238 -2.11 -23.26 8.44
N LEU A 239 -2.15 -23.91 7.27
CA LEU A 239 -1.81 -25.33 7.14
C LEU A 239 -0.35 -25.60 7.52
N CYS A 240 0.58 -24.73 7.12
CA CYS A 240 1.99 -24.87 7.49
C CYS A 240 2.19 -24.75 9.01
N GLU A 241 1.62 -23.74 9.65
CA GLU A 241 1.68 -23.57 11.11
C GLU A 241 1.03 -24.78 11.82
N TYR A 242 -0.10 -25.27 11.31
CA TYR A 242 -0.77 -26.47 11.82
C TYR A 242 0.13 -27.71 11.74
N TYR A 243 0.73 -27.97 10.58
CA TYR A 243 1.67 -29.09 10.41
C TYR A 243 2.89 -28.96 11.31
N LEU A 244 3.50 -27.77 11.37
CA LEU A 244 4.69 -27.51 12.20
C LEU A 244 4.39 -27.54 13.71
N LEU A 245 3.11 -27.46 14.10
CA LEU A 245 2.66 -27.61 15.47
C LEU A 245 2.32 -29.07 15.82
N THR A 246 1.67 -29.79 14.90
CA THR A 246 1.02 -31.09 15.19
C THR A 246 1.69 -32.30 14.56
N GLY A 247 2.46 -32.12 13.50
CA GLY A 247 3.00 -33.21 12.68
C GLY A 247 1.95 -33.96 11.85
N ASP A 248 0.70 -33.48 11.74
CA ASP A 248 -0.34 -34.17 10.95
C ASP A 248 0.02 -34.19 9.46
N LYS A 249 0.46 -35.35 8.98
CA LYS A 249 0.91 -35.54 7.60
C LYS A 249 -0.22 -35.49 6.57
N GLU A 250 -1.48 -35.54 6.98
CA GLU A 250 -2.61 -35.53 6.04
C GLU A 250 -2.71 -34.24 5.23
N VAL A 251 -2.23 -33.11 5.78
CA VAL A 251 -2.27 -31.81 5.11
C VAL A 251 -1.04 -31.55 4.23
N LEU A 252 -0.02 -32.41 4.26
CA LEU A 252 1.24 -32.19 3.54
C LEU A 252 1.07 -32.11 2.02
N HIS A 253 0.13 -32.88 1.46
CA HIS A 253 -0.21 -32.79 0.03
C HIS A 253 -0.69 -31.38 -0.31
N ALA A 254 -1.61 -30.83 0.47
CA ALA A 254 -2.15 -29.50 0.24
C ALA A 254 -1.11 -28.39 0.46
N ILE A 255 -0.27 -28.51 1.51
CA ILE A 255 0.85 -27.58 1.73
C ILE A 255 1.76 -27.57 0.51
N ARG A 256 2.12 -28.76 0.00
CA ARG A 256 2.92 -28.89 -1.22
C ARG A 256 2.24 -28.22 -2.43
N GLN A 257 0.94 -28.44 -2.62
CA GLN A 257 0.18 -27.83 -3.72
C GLN A 257 0.21 -26.30 -3.63
N TYR A 258 -0.24 -25.72 -2.51
CA TYR A 258 -0.27 -24.26 -2.35
C TYR A 258 1.13 -23.65 -2.47
N THR A 259 2.14 -24.19 -1.78
CA THR A 259 3.51 -23.65 -1.82
C THR A 259 4.09 -23.65 -3.23
N VAL A 260 3.94 -24.75 -3.98
CA VAL A 260 4.49 -24.84 -5.33
C VAL A 260 3.74 -23.95 -6.32
N PHE A 261 2.42 -23.90 -6.25
CA PHE A 261 1.63 -23.06 -7.16
C PHE A 261 1.77 -21.57 -6.86
N LEU A 262 1.92 -21.17 -5.59
CA LEU A 262 2.31 -19.81 -5.25
C LEU A 262 3.70 -19.49 -5.82
N ALA A 263 4.69 -20.37 -5.62
CA ALA A 263 6.04 -20.17 -6.15
C ALA A 263 6.05 -20.04 -7.69
N MET A 264 5.31 -20.90 -8.40
CA MET A 264 5.15 -20.86 -9.86
C MET A 264 4.40 -19.60 -10.34
N GLY A 265 3.41 -19.14 -9.58
CA GLY A 265 2.56 -18.01 -9.90
C GLY A 265 3.16 -16.63 -9.62
N GLN A 266 4.31 -16.56 -8.96
CA GLN A 266 5.00 -15.32 -8.61
C GLN A 266 5.55 -14.59 -9.86
N SER A 267 5.57 -13.26 -9.85
CA SER A 267 6.16 -12.46 -10.94
C SER A 267 7.68 -12.59 -11.02
N MET A 268 8.26 -12.04 -12.09
CA MET A 268 9.72 -11.89 -12.24
C MET A 268 10.40 -11.11 -11.10
N TYR A 269 9.67 -10.21 -10.42
CA TYR A 269 10.20 -9.42 -9.30
C TYR A 269 9.97 -10.07 -7.94
N GLY A 270 9.20 -11.14 -7.85
CA GLY A 270 8.84 -11.72 -6.55
C GLY A 270 7.50 -11.26 -5.97
N THR A 271 6.75 -10.47 -6.75
CA THR A 271 5.48 -9.86 -6.37
C THR A 271 4.28 -10.70 -6.83
N PHE A 272 3.09 -10.34 -6.34
CA PHE A 272 1.81 -10.93 -6.74
C PHE A 272 0.77 -9.83 -6.94
N GLY A 273 -0.19 -10.04 -7.84
CA GLY A 273 -1.44 -9.29 -7.88
C GLY A 273 -2.49 -9.93 -6.97
N HIS A 274 -3.78 -9.67 -7.26
CA HIS A 274 -4.87 -10.48 -6.69
C HIS A 274 -4.79 -11.95 -7.13
N GLY A 275 -4.33 -12.17 -8.37
CA GLY A 275 -4.10 -13.48 -8.97
C GLY A 275 -2.61 -13.68 -9.27
N ILE A 276 -2.31 -14.78 -9.97
CA ILE A 276 -0.94 -15.10 -10.38
C ILE A 276 -0.44 -14.21 -11.53
N SER A 277 0.88 -14.16 -11.70
CA SER A 277 1.56 -13.50 -12.81
C SER A 277 1.23 -14.13 -14.16
N SER A 278 1.32 -13.34 -15.22
CA SER A 278 1.27 -13.86 -16.59
C SER A 278 2.46 -14.78 -16.86
N ARG A 279 2.35 -15.63 -17.88
CA ARG A 279 3.53 -16.28 -18.47
C ARG A 279 4.36 -15.25 -19.23
N ARG A 280 5.64 -15.56 -19.39
CA ARG A 280 6.54 -14.85 -20.30
C ARG A 280 6.10 -15.09 -21.76
N PRO A 281 6.54 -14.23 -22.70
CA PRO A 281 6.23 -14.42 -24.13
C PRO A 281 6.66 -15.79 -24.68
N ASP A 282 7.74 -16.37 -24.14
CA ASP A 282 8.23 -17.72 -24.48
C ASP A 282 7.46 -18.88 -23.81
N GLY A 283 6.36 -18.58 -23.10
CA GLY A 283 5.53 -19.55 -22.40
C GLY A 283 6.04 -19.96 -21.01
N ARG A 284 7.24 -19.54 -20.61
CA ARG A 284 7.79 -19.83 -19.27
C ARG A 284 7.05 -19.07 -18.16
N LEU A 285 7.23 -19.53 -16.93
CA LEU A 285 6.69 -18.89 -15.73
C LEU A 285 7.33 -17.53 -15.45
N HIS A 286 6.73 -16.77 -14.52
CA HIS A 286 7.26 -15.51 -14.01
C HIS A 286 7.34 -14.40 -15.07
N GLY A 287 6.23 -14.14 -15.74
CA GLY A 287 6.01 -12.88 -16.44
C GLY A 287 5.55 -11.78 -15.48
N SER A 288 4.98 -10.72 -16.04
CA SER A 288 4.50 -9.57 -15.30
C SER A 288 3.19 -9.83 -14.57
N ILE A 289 2.91 -9.02 -13.54
CA ILE A 289 1.60 -9.02 -12.91
C ILE A 289 0.57 -8.42 -13.88
N PRO A 290 -0.60 -9.07 -14.08
CA PRO A 290 -1.65 -8.53 -14.92
C PRO A 290 -2.11 -7.12 -14.50
N PRO A 291 -2.72 -6.36 -15.41
CA PRO A 291 -3.25 -5.01 -15.17
C PRO A 291 -4.18 -4.94 -13.94
N TYR A 292 -4.15 -3.81 -13.25
CA TYR A 292 -4.38 -3.58 -11.80
C TYR A 292 -3.06 -3.59 -10.99
N GLY A 293 -2.10 -4.42 -11.40
CA GLY A 293 -0.75 -4.42 -10.83
C GLY A 293 -0.61 -5.17 -9.51
N PRO A 294 0.59 -5.14 -8.92
CA PRO A 294 0.91 -5.88 -7.70
C PRO A 294 0.15 -5.39 -6.46
N VAL A 295 -0.26 -6.34 -5.63
CA VAL A 295 -0.99 -6.11 -4.37
C VAL A 295 -0.14 -6.66 -3.23
N ASN A 296 0.85 -5.87 -2.78
CA ASN A 296 1.88 -6.36 -1.85
C ASN A 296 1.34 -6.86 -0.51
N ALA A 297 0.16 -6.43 -0.06
CA ALA A 297 -0.50 -7.03 1.11
C ALA A 297 -0.87 -8.51 0.90
N ALA A 298 -1.33 -8.89 -0.30
CA ALA A 298 -1.53 -10.30 -0.67
C ALA A 298 -0.19 -11.00 -0.90
N GLY A 299 0.70 -10.34 -1.64
CA GLY A 299 1.99 -10.89 -2.04
C GLY A 299 2.89 -11.23 -0.86
N LEU A 300 2.90 -10.41 0.20
CA LEU A 300 3.72 -10.68 1.39
C LEU A 300 3.24 -11.90 2.17
N VAL A 301 1.92 -12.08 2.38
CA VAL A 301 1.39 -13.31 3.00
C VAL A 301 1.69 -14.53 2.14
N ALA A 302 1.52 -14.42 0.83
CA ALA A 302 1.84 -15.50 -0.10
C ALA A 302 3.32 -15.91 -0.03
N ASN A 303 4.23 -14.94 -0.04
CA ASN A 303 5.67 -15.18 0.09
C ASN A 303 6.04 -15.76 1.47
N LEU A 304 5.42 -15.27 2.54
CA LEU A 304 5.56 -15.81 3.89
C LEU A 304 5.12 -17.29 3.94
N ALA A 305 4.01 -17.62 3.29
CA ALA A 305 3.53 -19.00 3.18
C ALA A 305 4.46 -19.90 2.34
N ILE A 306 5.13 -19.37 1.31
CA ILE A 306 6.17 -20.11 0.57
C ILE A 306 7.35 -20.44 1.49
N VAL A 307 7.81 -19.48 2.30
CA VAL A 307 8.89 -19.70 3.29
C VAL A 307 8.50 -20.76 4.32
N LEU A 308 7.28 -20.70 4.88
CA LEU A 308 6.82 -21.74 5.81
C LEU A 308 6.63 -23.10 5.13
N GLY A 309 6.17 -23.14 3.87
CA GLY A 309 6.08 -24.38 3.10
C GLY A 309 7.43 -25.06 2.91
N SER A 310 8.48 -24.27 2.66
CA SER A 310 9.87 -24.76 2.64
C SER A 310 10.25 -25.37 3.99
N LYS A 311 9.90 -24.72 5.11
CA LYS A 311 10.11 -25.26 6.47
C LYS A 311 9.32 -26.55 6.74
N CYS A 312 8.16 -26.73 6.11
CA CYS A 312 7.40 -27.97 6.16
C CYS A 312 8.03 -29.11 5.34
N GLY A 313 9.14 -28.85 4.63
CA GLY A 313 9.87 -29.84 3.84
C GLY A 313 9.46 -29.88 2.36
N VAL A 314 8.70 -28.91 1.86
CA VAL A 314 8.33 -28.86 0.43
C VAL A 314 9.58 -28.61 -0.42
N LYS A 315 9.96 -29.62 -1.22
CA LYS A 315 11.05 -29.53 -2.20
C LYS A 315 10.49 -29.38 -3.61
N HIS A 316 10.83 -28.29 -4.28
CA HIS A 316 10.50 -28.05 -5.69
C HIS A 316 11.44 -26.99 -6.27
N ARG A 317 11.77 -27.10 -7.57
CA ARG A 317 12.74 -26.21 -8.24
C ARG A 317 12.36 -24.72 -8.19
N GLU A 318 11.07 -24.41 -8.07
CA GLU A 318 10.58 -23.02 -8.05
C GLU A 318 10.58 -22.38 -6.66
N VAL A 319 10.64 -23.17 -5.57
CA VAL A 319 10.44 -22.64 -4.20
C VAL A 319 11.61 -21.77 -3.76
N GLY A 320 12.85 -22.26 -3.89
CA GLY A 320 14.05 -21.49 -3.54
C GLY A 320 14.17 -20.17 -4.34
N PRO A 321 14.10 -20.22 -5.69
CA PRO A 321 14.10 -19.02 -6.52
C PRO A 321 12.98 -18.03 -6.18
N ALA A 322 11.79 -18.51 -5.81
CA ALA A 322 10.69 -17.64 -5.43
C ALA A 322 10.97 -16.87 -4.12
N ILE A 323 11.54 -17.55 -3.12
CA ILE A 323 11.97 -16.93 -1.86
C ILE A 323 13.04 -15.87 -2.13
N GLU A 324 14.01 -16.16 -2.99
CA GLU A 324 15.09 -15.23 -3.32
C GLU A 324 14.58 -13.98 -4.07
N ARG A 325 13.72 -14.13 -5.08
CA ARG A 325 13.13 -12.98 -5.79
C ARG A 325 12.37 -12.05 -4.85
N ALA A 326 11.48 -12.61 -4.02
CA ALA A 326 10.75 -11.82 -3.04
C ALA A 326 11.68 -11.12 -2.04
N SER A 327 12.71 -11.82 -1.57
CA SER A 327 13.66 -11.25 -0.61
C SER A 327 14.47 -10.10 -1.21
N ARG A 328 14.89 -10.20 -2.47
CA ARG A 328 15.58 -9.10 -3.16
C ARG A 328 14.67 -7.91 -3.40
N PHE A 329 13.44 -8.12 -3.87
CA PHE A 329 12.52 -7.02 -4.13
C PHE A 329 12.06 -6.30 -2.86
N PHE A 330 11.60 -7.03 -1.84
CA PHE A 330 11.18 -6.37 -0.59
C PHE A 330 12.39 -5.83 0.20
N GLY A 331 13.55 -6.49 0.10
CA GLY A 331 14.80 -6.04 0.72
C GLY A 331 15.34 -4.76 0.11
N TYR A 332 15.02 -4.45 -1.14
CA TYR A 332 15.37 -3.18 -1.79
C TYR A 332 14.85 -1.96 -1.01
N PHE A 333 13.72 -2.07 -0.31
CA PHE A 333 13.13 -0.96 0.45
C PHE A 333 13.83 -0.66 1.78
N VAL A 334 14.77 -1.50 2.22
CA VAL A 334 15.58 -1.23 3.42
C VAL A 334 16.34 0.09 3.25
N ASP A 335 16.26 0.94 4.27
CA ASP A 335 16.77 2.31 4.35
C ASP A 335 16.14 3.32 3.36
N LYS A 336 15.15 2.90 2.55
CA LYS A 336 14.45 3.75 1.56
C LYS A 336 13.03 4.13 1.97
N GLY A 337 12.34 3.26 2.70
CA GLY A 337 11.02 3.56 3.27
C GLY A 337 10.13 2.32 3.44
N ALA A 338 8.84 2.55 3.64
CA ALA A 338 7.87 1.48 3.79
C ALA A 338 7.52 0.83 2.43
N ILE A 339 7.17 -0.45 2.47
CA ILE A 339 6.78 -1.19 1.27
C ILE A 339 5.52 -0.55 0.66
N PRO A 340 5.50 -0.24 -0.65
CA PRO A 340 4.34 0.35 -1.30
C PRO A 340 3.27 -0.68 -1.67
N TYR A 341 2.13 -0.22 -2.15
CA TYR A 341 1.29 -1.04 -3.04
C TYR A 341 1.91 -0.96 -4.44
N GLY A 342 1.95 -2.04 -5.21
CA GLY A 342 2.59 -2.03 -6.53
C GLY A 342 4.12 -2.13 -6.52
N GLU A 343 4.72 -1.75 -7.64
CA GLU A 343 6.15 -1.85 -7.98
C GLU A 343 6.71 -0.44 -8.24
N HIS A 344 6.65 0.42 -7.22
CA HIS A 344 7.03 1.82 -7.36
C HIS A 344 7.73 2.34 -6.10
N GLU A 345 7.79 3.67 -5.95
CA GLU A 345 8.45 4.32 -4.82
C GLU A 345 7.89 3.91 -3.45
N PRO A 346 8.70 3.96 -2.38
CA PRO A 346 8.27 3.61 -1.03
C PRO A 346 7.07 4.42 -0.57
N TRP A 347 6.25 3.82 0.29
CA TRP A 347 5.14 4.52 0.92
C TRP A 347 5.66 5.63 1.86
N PRO A 348 5.07 6.83 1.86
CA PRO A 348 5.63 8.02 2.51
C PRO A 348 5.48 8.05 4.05
N TYR A 349 5.04 6.95 4.69
CA TYR A 349 4.90 6.81 6.14
C TYR A 349 5.52 5.50 6.63
N HIS A 350 5.69 5.35 7.94
CA HIS A 350 6.40 4.20 8.52
C HIS A 350 5.76 2.83 8.22
N GLU A 351 4.48 2.77 7.86
CA GLU A 351 3.76 1.52 7.55
C GLU A 351 2.42 1.82 6.87
N ASN A 352 1.88 0.87 6.10
CA ASN A 352 0.47 0.83 5.73
C ASN A 352 -0.05 -0.61 5.46
N ASN A 353 -1.18 -0.98 6.06
CA ASN A 353 -1.89 -2.27 5.89
C ASN A 353 -1.09 -3.52 6.34
N GLY A 354 -0.20 -3.37 7.32
CA GLY A 354 0.60 -4.48 7.85
C GLY A 354 1.69 -4.99 6.91
N LYS A 355 1.99 -4.30 5.80
CA LYS A 355 3.01 -4.70 4.82
C LYS A 355 4.39 -4.81 5.45
N ASN A 356 4.83 -3.81 6.21
CA ASN A 356 6.15 -3.92 6.86
C ASN A 356 6.15 -4.99 7.97
N ALA A 357 5.02 -5.21 8.63
CA ALA A 357 4.90 -6.26 9.64
C ALA A 357 5.03 -7.66 9.04
N MET A 358 4.36 -7.93 7.91
CA MET A 358 4.51 -9.18 7.17
C MET A 358 5.91 -9.33 6.59
N ALA A 359 6.55 -8.24 6.14
CA ALA A 359 7.93 -8.26 5.67
C ALA A 359 8.92 -8.58 6.79
N ALA A 360 8.75 -7.98 7.98
CA ALA A 360 9.57 -8.30 9.15
C ALA A 360 9.52 -9.81 9.46
N LEU A 361 8.34 -10.42 9.43
CA LEU A 361 8.16 -11.87 9.60
C LEU A 361 8.78 -12.68 8.46
N LEU A 362 8.56 -12.27 7.20
CA LEU A 362 9.11 -12.92 6.01
C LEU A 362 10.64 -13.05 6.10
N PHE A 363 11.33 -11.98 6.51
CA PHE A 363 12.78 -11.99 6.67
C PHE A 363 13.23 -12.72 7.95
N ALA A 364 12.55 -12.49 9.07
CA ALA A 364 12.89 -13.10 10.35
C ALA A 364 12.89 -14.64 10.29
N LEU A 365 12.00 -15.22 9.48
CA LEU A 365 11.85 -16.67 9.35
C LEU A 365 12.86 -17.33 8.40
N GLN A 366 13.62 -16.57 7.61
CA GLN A 366 14.65 -17.13 6.72
C GLN A 366 15.98 -17.43 7.43
N GLY A 367 16.22 -16.81 8.59
CA GLY A 367 17.39 -17.08 9.44
C GLY A 367 18.69 -16.37 9.03
N ASN A 368 18.81 -15.89 7.79
CA ASN A 368 20.00 -15.20 7.25
C ASN A 368 19.71 -13.76 6.78
N ARG A 369 18.57 -13.17 7.18
CA ARG A 369 18.07 -11.85 6.73
C ARG A 369 17.84 -10.89 7.91
N ALA A 370 18.74 -10.89 8.88
CA ALA A 370 18.58 -10.14 10.13
C ALA A 370 18.52 -8.62 9.90
N ARG A 371 19.26 -8.09 8.92
CA ARG A 371 19.24 -6.65 8.59
C ARG A 371 17.85 -6.22 8.13
N GLU A 372 17.27 -6.94 7.18
CA GLU A 372 15.94 -6.65 6.64
C GLU A 372 14.86 -6.84 7.71
N ALA A 373 14.94 -7.92 8.50
CA ALA A 373 14.02 -8.16 9.61
C ALA A 373 14.04 -7.02 10.64
N ARG A 374 15.22 -6.57 11.06
CA ARG A 374 15.39 -5.46 12.02
C ARG A 374 14.84 -4.15 11.46
N TYR A 375 15.15 -3.81 10.21
CA TYR A 375 14.65 -2.58 9.59
C TYR A 375 13.12 -2.52 9.61
N PHE A 376 12.46 -3.55 9.10
CA PHE A 376 11.00 -3.54 9.03
C PHE A 376 10.33 -3.67 10.41
N ALA A 377 10.92 -4.42 11.35
CA ALA A 377 10.43 -4.43 12.73
C ALA A 377 10.53 -3.05 13.38
N LYS A 378 11.63 -2.32 13.17
CA LYS A 378 11.83 -0.95 13.65
C LYS A 378 10.82 0.01 13.04
N SER A 379 10.55 -0.10 11.73
CA SER A 379 9.47 0.66 11.05
C SER A 379 8.10 0.37 11.63
N VAL A 380 7.78 -0.89 11.94
CA VAL A 380 6.50 -1.25 12.55
C VAL A 380 6.38 -0.67 13.96
N THR A 381 7.43 -0.74 14.78
CA THR A 381 7.47 -0.12 16.12
C THR A 381 7.24 1.40 16.05
N ALA A 382 7.79 2.09 15.04
CA ALA A 382 7.56 3.53 14.82
C ALA A 382 6.15 3.87 14.28
N SER A 383 5.42 2.89 13.75
CA SER A 383 4.15 3.10 13.02
C SER A 383 2.87 2.97 13.86
N TYR A 384 2.99 3.03 15.18
CA TYR A 384 1.88 2.81 16.10
C TYR A 384 0.68 3.76 15.89
N ARG A 385 0.88 4.93 15.28
CA ARG A 385 -0.17 5.87 14.86
C ARG A 385 -0.80 5.52 13.50
N ASN A 386 -0.08 4.85 12.60
CA ASN A 386 -0.53 4.53 11.23
C ASN A 386 -1.44 3.29 11.17
N ARG A 387 -2.19 2.98 12.24
CA ARG A 387 -3.01 1.76 12.30
C ARG A 387 -4.41 1.98 11.73
N GLU A 388 -4.96 3.17 11.88
CA GLU A 388 -6.36 3.48 11.55
C GLU A 388 -6.59 3.83 10.06
N TYR A 389 -5.51 4.04 9.29
CA TYR A 389 -5.58 4.30 7.85
C TYR A 389 -5.14 3.09 7.02
N GLY A 390 -5.89 2.81 5.95
CA GLY A 390 -5.50 1.77 4.99
C GLY A 390 -6.33 1.65 3.73
N HIS A 391 -5.70 1.27 2.61
CA HIS A 391 -6.38 0.98 1.33
C HIS A 391 -7.52 -0.04 1.50
N THR A 392 -7.33 -0.99 2.41
CA THR A 392 -8.28 -2.06 2.79
C THR A 392 -8.70 -1.89 4.26
N GLY A 393 -8.83 -0.66 4.76
CA GLY A 393 -9.15 -0.40 6.17
C GLY A 393 -8.04 -0.80 7.16
N GLN A 394 -8.37 -0.72 8.46
CA GLN A 394 -7.44 -0.92 9.57
C GLN A 394 -7.23 -2.40 9.97
N GLY A 395 -8.05 -3.32 9.46
CA GLY A 395 -8.06 -4.73 9.88
C GLY A 395 -6.69 -5.40 9.76
N PHE A 396 -6.04 -5.30 8.60
CA PHE A 396 -4.70 -5.87 8.41
C PHE A 396 -3.62 -5.15 9.22
N SER A 397 -3.76 -3.83 9.43
CA SER A 397 -2.81 -3.05 10.23
C SER A 397 -2.74 -3.54 11.67
N TYR A 398 -3.89 -3.90 12.27
CA TYR A 398 -3.97 -4.48 13.61
C TYR A 398 -3.67 -5.98 13.64
N LEU A 399 -4.10 -6.74 12.62
CA LEU A 399 -3.78 -8.17 12.51
C LEU A 399 -2.28 -8.43 12.56
N TRP A 400 -1.51 -7.66 11.78
CA TRP A 400 -0.08 -7.92 11.61
C TRP A 400 0.81 -7.07 12.51
N GLY A 401 0.39 -5.87 12.94
CA GLY A 401 1.24 -4.88 13.61
C GLY A 401 2.03 -5.44 14.79
N ALA A 402 1.35 -6.06 15.77
CA ALA A 402 2.03 -6.62 16.94
C ALA A 402 2.94 -7.81 16.59
N LEU A 403 2.53 -8.66 15.63
CA LEU A 403 3.34 -9.78 15.15
C LEU A 403 4.65 -9.28 14.49
N GLY A 404 4.56 -8.22 13.68
CA GLY A 404 5.71 -7.58 13.04
C GLY A 404 6.66 -6.91 14.03
N ALA A 405 6.13 -6.17 15.02
CA ALA A 405 6.96 -5.60 16.08
C ALA A 405 7.65 -6.70 16.90
N ASN A 406 6.96 -7.82 17.15
CA ASN A 406 7.51 -8.97 17.90
C ASN A 406 8.64 -9.70 17.13
N ALA A 407 8.70 -9.58 15.80
CA ALA A 407 9.86 -10.05 15.03
C ALA A 407 11.16 -9.32 15.44
N GLY A 408 11.03 -8.06 15.90
CA GLY A 408 12.10 -7.27 16.52
C GLY A 408 12.35 -7.57 18.00
N GLY A 409 11.67 -8.56 18.58
CA GLY A 409 11.85 -9.02 19.95
C GLY A 409 10.89 -8.42 20.98
N PRO A 410 10.90 -8.93 22.24
CA PRO A 410 9.94 -8.55 23.27
C PRO A 410 9.93 -7.06 23.61
N THR A 411 11.10 -6.41 23.65
CA THR A 411 11.20 -4.97 23.94
C THR A 411 10.58 -4.10 22.85
N ALA A 412 10.73 -4.50 21.57
CA ALA A 412 10.19 -3.77 20.44
C ALA A 412 8.65 -3.82 20.40
N VAL A 413 8.06 -5.00 20.64
CA VAL A 413 6.60 -5.11 20.73
C VAL A 413 6.05 -4.48 22.00
N ALA A 414 6.77 -4.49 23.12
CA ALA A 414 6.32 -3.80 24.33
C ALA A 414 6.22 -2.29 24.13
N ALA A 415 7.20 -1.67 23.46
CA ALA A 415 7.15 -0.26 23.10
C ALA A 415 5.98 0.05 22.15
N PHE A 416 5.81 -0.74 21.08
CA PHE A 416 4.67 -0.61 20.17
C PHE A 416 3.33 -0.75 20.92
N PHE A 417 3.22 -1.75 21.78
CA PHE A 417 2.01 -2.05 22.54
C PHE A 417 1.66 -0.90 23.50
N LYS A 418 2.65 -0.35 24.19
CA LYS A 418 2.47 0.78 25.12
C LYS A 418 1.81 1.97 24.41
N GLU A 419 2.34 2.35 23.25
CA GLU A 419 1.81 3.47 22.46
C GLU A 419 0.42 3.18 21.85
N ALA A 420 0.14 1.92 21.48
CA ALA A 420 -1.14 1.49 20.91
C ALA A 420 -2.20 1.06 21.95
N SER A 421 -1.85 1.00 23.24
CA SER A 421 -2.66 0.37 24.29
C SER A 421 -4.04 0.99 24.48
N TRP A 422 -4.18 2.29 24.23
CA TRP A 422 -5.46 2.99 24.29
C TRP A 422 -6.47 2.35 23.33
N HIS A 423 -6.03 1.99 22.11
CA HIS A 423 -6.92 1.39 21.12
C HIS A 423 -7.33 -0.02 21.53
N PHE A 424 -6.41 -0.82 22.09
CA PHE A 424 -6.72 -2.18 22.54
C PHE A 424 -7.80 -2.22 23.62
N ASP A 425 -7.79 -1.26 24.56
CA ASP A 425 -8.87 -1.15 25.55
C ASP A 425 -10.13 -0.49 24.99
N LEU A 426 -10.01 0.38 23.99
CA LEU A 426 -11.18 1.00 23.34
C LEU A 426 -12.01 -0.01 22.56
N VAL A 427 -11.39 -0.97 21.88
CA VAL A 427 -12.09 -1.96 21.05
C VAL A 427 -12.46 -3.26 21.79
N ARG A 428 -12.04 -3.38 23.06
CA ARG A 428 -12.40 -4.52 23.93
C ARG A 428 -13.80 -4.30 24.52
N ARG A 429 -14.64 -5.33 24.49
CA ARG A 429 -15.98 -5.31 25.10
C ARG A 429 -16.00 -5.92 26.50
N CYS A 430 -17.06 -5.66 27.26
CA CYS A 430 -17.22 -6.17 28.63
C CYS A 430 -17.41 -7.68 28.72
N ASP A 431 -17.85 -8.33 27.63
CA ASP A 431 -18.02 -9.78 27.50
C ASP A 431 -16.72 -10.52 27.13
N GLY A 432 -15.61 -9.78 26.96
CA GLY A 432 -14.32 -10.33 26.55
C GLY A 432 -14.11 -10.40 25.03
N SER A 433 -15.12 -10.06 24.23
CA SER A 433 -14.98 -9.98 22.78
C SER A 433 -14.28 -8.69 22.36
N PHE A 434 -13.89 -8.62 21.08
CA PHE A 434 -13.37 -7.40 20.47
C PHE A 434 -14.25 -6.98 19.31
N THR A 435 -14.19 -5.70 18.97
CA THR A 435 -14.92 -5.12 17.86
C THR A 435 -14.01 -4.45 16.85
N TYR A 436 -14.49 -4.34 15.62
CA TYR A 436 -13.94 -3.47 14.61
C TYR A 436 -14.66 -2.12 14.66
N ASP A 437 -14.01 -1.08 15.17
CA ASP A 437 -14.59 0.27 15.24
C ASP A 437 -14.10 1.19 14.11
N GLY A 438 -13.86 0.60 12.94
CA GLY A 438 -13.44 1.30 11.72
C GLY A 438 -14.44 1.16 10.60
N GLY A 439 -14.62 2.19 9.79
CA GLY A 439 -15.20 2.06 8.46
C GLY A 439 -14.22 1.40 7.48
N GLU A 440 -14.72 0.88 6.36
CA GLU A 440 -13.87 0.61 5.21
C GLU A 440 -13.41 1.95 4.64
N GLN A 441 -12.21 2.36 5.03
CA GLN A 441 -11.63 3.66 4.68
C GLN A 441 -12.28 4.80 5.47
N TYR A 442 -11.75 5.07 6.66
CA TYR A 442 -12.06 6.20 7.55
C TYR A 442 -13.22 6.00 8.53
N GLY A 443 -12.95 6.30 9.79
CA GLY A 443 -13.97 6.65 10.75
C GLY A 443 -14.67 5.48 11.42
N ALA A 444 -15.83 5.78 12.01
CA ALA A 444 -16.54 4.88 12.90
C ALA A 444 -17.02 3.60 12.19
N GLY A 445 -17.08 2.49 12.93
CA GLY A 445 -17.57 1.22 12.41
C GLY A 445 -19.07 1.05 12.57
N LYS A 446 -19.59 -0.11 12.14
CA LYS A 446 -20.96 -0.54 12.42
C LYS A 446 -20.97 -1.96 12.97
N THR A 447 -22.03 -2.31 13.68
CA THR A 447 -22.35 -3.70 14.02
C THR A 447 -23.48 -4.20 13.12
N ASP A 448 -23.48 -5.50 12.81
CA ASP A 448 -24.45 -6.12 11.89
C ASP A 448 -25.91 -5.90 12.32
N ASP A 449 -26.16 -5.84 13.63
CA ASP A 449 -27.49 -5.74 14.25
C ASP A 449 -27.74 -4.40 14.94
N ASP A 450 -26.85 -3.42 14.78
CA ASP A 450 -26.92 -2.10 15.43
C ASP A 450 -27.05 -2.19 16.97
N THR A 451 -26.29 -3.11 17.59
CA THR A 451 -26.19 -3.23 19.05
C THR A 451 -24.75 -3.15 19.55
N TYR A 452 -24.56 -3.05 20.88
CA TYR A 452 -23.25 -3.12 21.51
C TYR A 452 -22.53 -4.46 21.26
N TYR A 453 -23.26 -5.58 21.36
CA TYR A 453 -22.70 -6.93 21.21
C TYR A 453 -22.72 -7.45 19.77
N GLY A 454 -23.34 -6.71 18.86
CA GLY A 454 -23.43 -7.08 17.46
C GLY A 454 -22.08 -7.39 16.83
N ARG A 455 -22.10 -8.30 15.85
CA ARG A 455 -20.89 -8.66 15.11
C ARG A 455 -20.36 -7.44 14.37
N SER A 456 -19.05 -7.28 14.38
CA SER A 456 -18.33 -6.30 13.57
C SER A 456 -17.11 -6.98 12.97
N GLY A 457 -16.65 -6.47 11.83
CA GLY A 457 -15.48 -7.04 11.17
C GLY A 457 -15.21 -6.41 9.83
N TYR A 458 -14.00 -6.61 9.35
CA TYR A 458 -13.57 -6.21 8.01
C TYR A 458 -13.79 -7.36 7.04
N TYR A 459 -14.85 -7.31 6.23
CA TYR A 459 -15.19 -8.37 5.26
C TYR A 459 -15.24 -9.80 5.83
N GLY A 460 -15.56 -9.96 7.12
CA GLY A 460 -15.60 -11.26 7.81
C GLY A 460 -14.36 -11.61 8.65
N LEU A 461 -13.33 -10.75 8.67
CA LEU A 461 -12.22 -10.86 9.63
C LEU A 461 -12.74 -10.70 11.06
N SER A 462 -12.44 -11.68 11.91
CA SER A 462 -12.74 -11.63 13.34
C SER A 462 -11.80 -10.64 14.07
N PRO A 463 -12.34 -9.62 14.75
CA PRO A 463 -11.55 -8.78 15.64
C PRO A 463 -10.99 -9.60 16.80
N THR A 464 -11.78 -10.50 17.39
CA THR A 464 -11.36 -11.35 18.50
C THR A 464 -10.14 -12.19 18.11
N ALA A 465 -10.15 -12.83 16.94
CA ALA A 465 -9.00 -13.61 16.45
C ALA A 465 -7.74 -12.75 16.28
N THR A 466 -7.91 -11.52 15.77
CA THR A 466 -6.82 -10.55 15.58
C THR A 466 -6.12 -10.21 16.90
N TYR A 467 -6.89 -9.89 17.96
CA TYR A 467 -6.30 -9.54 19.24
C TYR A 467 -5.84 -10.77 20.03
N VAL A 468 -6.46 -11.93 19.88
CA VAL A 468 -5.94 -13.20 20.43
C VAL A 468 -4.53 -13.48 19.91
N LEU A 469 -4.26 -13.29 18.61
CA LEU A 469 -2.91 -13.40 18.05
C LEU A 469 -1.93 -12.44 18.73
N THR A 470 -2.33 -11.17 18.92
CA THR A 470 -1.52 -10.15 19.60
C THR A 470 -1.21 -10.52 21.05
N TYR A 471 -2.21 -10.96 21.82
CA TYR A 471 -2.02 -11.30 23.23
C TYR A 471 -1.39 -12.69 23.45
N SER A 472 -1.35 -13.54 22.41
CA SER A 472 -0.71 -14.86 22.45
C SER A 472 0.82 -14.82 22.29
N LEU A 473 1.39 -13.68 21.89
CA LEU A 473 2.84 -13.53 21.63
C LEU A 473 3.74 -14.10 22.75
N PRO A 474 3.44 -13.93 24.06
CA PRO A 474 4.25 -14.51 25.12
C PRO A 474 4.34 -16.04 25.10
N LEU A 475 3.35 -16.71 24.51
CA LEU A 475 3.26 -18.17 24.45
C LEU A 475 4.13 -18.79 23.35
N LYS A 476 4.48 -18.01 22.32
CA LYS A 476 5.37 -18.39 21.21
C LYS A 476 5.02 -19.76 20.58
N LYS A 477 3.73 -20.03 20.38
CA LYS A 477 3.25 -21.34 19.92
C LYS A 477 3.39 -21.55 18.42
N LEU A 478 3.29 -20.48 17.64
CA LEU A 478 3.42 -20.47 16.18
C LEU A 478 4.69 -19.76 15.74
N TYR A 479 5.21 -20.07 14.55
CA TYR A 479 6.38 -19.36 13.98
C TYR A 479 6.10 -17.86 13.83
N ILE A 480 4.92 -17.47 13.34
CA ILE A 480 4.51 -16.06 13.25
C ILE A 480 4.35 -15.36 14.61
N THR A 481 4.19 -16.12 15.70
CA THR A 481 4.13 -15.59 17.08
C THR A 481 5.49 -15.65 17.80
N GLY A 482 6.55 -16.09 17.13
CA GLY A 482 7.91 -16.12 17.67
C GLY A 482 8.41 -17.49 18.14
N LYS A 483 7.78 -18.60 17.74
CA LYS A 483 8.35 -19.94 17.92
C LYS A 483 9.71 -19.99 17.20
N HIS A 484 10.76 -20.40 17.92
CA HIS A 484 12.15 -20.41 17.43
C HIS A 484 12.68 -19.05 16.91
N ALA A 485 12.15 -17.92 17.42
CA ALA A 485 12.64 -16.61 17.03
C ALA A 485 14.14 -16.43 17.34
N SER A 486 14.90 -15.91 16.38
CA SER A 486 16.33 -15.63 16.52
C SER A 486 16.57 -14.28 17.19
N ARG A 487 17.46 -14.24 18.19
CA ARG A 487 17.93 -13.00 18.83
C ARG A 487 18.68 -12.09 17.86
N ALA A 488 19.23 -12.62 16.76
CA ALA A 488 19.89 -11.81 15.74
C ALA A 488 18.93 -10.81 15.06
N ASN A 489 17.62 -11.08 15.10
CA ASN A 489 16.59 -10.18 14.55
C ASN A 489 16.14 -9.10 15.55
N TRP A 490 16.56 -9.18 16.82
CA TRP A 490 16.02 -8.31 17.86
C TRP A 490 16.62 -6.91 17.79
N LEU A 491 15.77 -5.92 18.06
CA LEU A 491 16.17 -4.53 18.20
C LEU A 491 16.88 -4.33 19.53
N SER A 492 17.95 -3.54 19.53
CA SER A 492 18.58 -3.08 20.75
C SER A 492 17.68 -2.08 21.50
N GLY A 493 17.95 -1.81 22.77
CA GLY A 493 17.24 -0.76 23.51
C GLY A 493 17.32 0.61 22.83
N LYS A 494 18.49 0.93 22.23
CA LYS A 494 18.69 2.12 21.40
C LYS A 494 17.79 2.11 20.17
N ASP A 495 17.74 1.01 19.42
CA ASP A 495 16.87 0.90 18.24
C ASP A 495 15.40 1.11 18.59
N VAL A 496 14.93 0.57 19.73
CA VAL A 496 13.55 0.74 20.17
C VAL A 496 13.26 2.19 20.56
N ALA A 497 14.16 2.85 21.30
CA ALA A 497 14.01 4.24 21.66
C ALA A 497 13.97 5.16 20.42
N GLU A 498 14.86 4.92 19.46
CA GLU A 498 14.87 5.62 18.17
C GLU A 498 13.56 5.42 17.41
N ALA A 499 13.03 4.19 17.36
CA ALA A 499 11.75 3.93 16.68
C ALA A 499 10.58 4.70 17.30
N VAL A 500 10.50 4.75 18.63
CA VAL A 500 9.45 5.51 19.33
C VAL A 500 9.60 7.01 19.07
N ALA A 501 10.83 7.54 19.11
CA ALA A 501 11.11 8.93 18.80
C ALA A 501 10.70 9.29 17.36
N SER A 502 11.10 8.48 16.36
CA SER A 502 10.72 8.68 14.96
C SER A 502 9.20 8.61 14.74
N GLY A 503 8.49 7.78 15.52
CA GLY A 503 7.02 7.71 15.49
C GLY A 503 6.32 8.95 16.06
N ARG A 504 6.95 9.66 17.01
CA ARG A 504 6.44 10.92 17.60
C ARG A 504 6.80 12.15 16.78
N PHE A 505 7.88 12.08 16.01
CA PHE A 505 8.44 13.18 15.22
C PHE A 505 7.41 13.94 14.38
N ASP A 506 6.39 13.26 13.83
CA ASP A 506 5.34 13.93 13.04
C ASP A 506 4.71 15.13 13.76
N LEU A 507 4.42 15.01 15.05
CA LEU A 507 3.85 16.12 15.82
C LEU A 507 4.94 17.01 16.41
N ASP A 508 6.03 16.42 16.91
CA ASP A 508 7.08 17.15 17.62
C ASP A 508 7.84 18.13 16.71
N ARG A 509 8.01 17.79 15.43
CA ARG A 509 8.74 18.59 14.44
C ARG A 509 8.23 20.02 14.28
N LYS A 510 6.93 20.25 14.56
CA LYS A 510 6.29 21.58 14.46
C LYS A 510 6.84 22.57 15.49
N THR A 511 7.39 22.08 16.60
CA THR A 511 7.95 22.90 17.68
C THR A 511 9.48 22.85 17.77
N MET A 512 10.14 22.05 16.93
CA MET A 512 11.60 21.92 16.95
C MET A 512 12.30 23.17 16.45
N SER A 513 13.51 23.43 16.92
CA SER A 513 14.43 24.45 16.40
C SER A 513 15.04 24.02 15.06
N THR A 514 15.67 24.98 14.36
CA THR A 514 16.37 24.71 13.09
C THR A 514 17.53 23.73 13.30
N ALA A 515 18.22 23.82 14.44
CA ALA A 515 19.30 22.91 14.79
C ALA A 515 18.81 21.47 14.99
N GLU A 516 17.65 21.28 15.64
CA GLU A 516 17.05 19.97 15.85
C GLU A 516 16.56 19.34 14.54
N LEU A 517 15.92 20.11 13.64
CA LEU A 517 15.54 19.60 12.32
C LEU A 517 16.76 19.19 11.48
N LEU A 518 17.85 19.95 11.53
CA LEU A 518 19.10 19.59 10.85
C LEU A 518 19.75 18.34 11.48
N ALA A 519 19.63 18.15 12.79
CA ALA A 519 20.10 16.94 13.45
C ALA A 519 19.32 15.70 12.98
N ALA A 520 18.01 15.85 12.74
CA ALA A 520 17.12 14.80 12.25
C ALA A 520 17.47 14.29 10.83
N PHE A 521 18.36 14.96 10.09
CA PHE A 521 18.88 14.43 8.82
C PHE A 521 19.75 13.17 9.01
N ASN A 522 20.16 12.86 10.25
CA ASN A 522 20.84 11.61 10.61
C ASN A 522 19.89 10.49 11.03
N ASP A 523 18.58 10.74 11.10
CA ASP A 523 17.62 9.75 11.57
C ASP A 523 17.65 8.51 10.66
N TRP A 524 17.55 7.33 11.26
CA TRP A 524 17.53 6.05 10.54
C TRP A 524 16.33 5.98 9.59
N SER A 525 15.22 6.63 9.96
CA SER A 525 13.99 6.65 9.20
C SER A 525 14.06 7.65 8.04
N PRO A 526 13.95 7.18 6.79
CA PRO A 526 13.83 8.09 5.65
C PRO A 526 12.59 8.98 5.73
N ILE A 527 11.57 8.60 6.48
CA ILE A 527 10.35 9.39 6.68
C ILE A 527 10.64 10.62 7.56
N VAL A 528 11.37 10.44 8.66
CA VAL A 528 11.80 11.55 9.53
C VAL A 528 12.70 12.52 8.78
N ARG A 529 13.66 11.99 7.99
CA ARG A 529 14.55 12.82 7.15
C ARG A 529 13.75 13.69 6.17
N GLY A 530 12.76 13.10 5.48
CA GLY A 530 11.90 13.84 4.56
C GLY A 530 11.02 14.88 5.25
N TRP A 531 10.41 14.54 6.38
CA TRP A 531 9.61 15.50 7.17
C TRP A 531 10.45 16.66 7.71
N ALA A 532 11.66 16.38 8.19
CA ALA A 532 12.58 17.41 8.63
C ALA A 532 12.98 18.35 7.49
N ALA A 533 13.26 17.80 6.30
CA ALA A 533 13.58 18.56 5.10
C ALA A 533 12.42 19.46 4.67
N GLN A 534 11.19 18.94 4.68
CA GLN A 534 9.97 19.69 4.36
C GLN A 534 9.74 20.84 5.34
N ASP A 535 9.81 20.59 6.64
CA ASP A 535 9.56 21.63 7.65
C ASP A 535 10.65 22.70 7.67
N LEU A 536 11.90 22.31 7.48
CA LEU A 536 13.02 23.25 7.39
C LEU A 536 12.84 24.19 6.19
N ALA A 537 12.45 23.66 5.04
CA ALA A 537 12.21 24.46 3.83
C ALA A 537 11.03 25.43 3.99
N GLY A 538 10.01 25.06 4.76
CA GLY A 538 8.84 25.91 5.06
C GLY A 538 9.11 27.07 6.01
N ARG A 539 10.30 27.19 6.60
CA ARG A 539 10.63 28.28 7.53
C ARG A 539 10.93 29.59 6.79
N PRO A 540 10.58 30.76 7.37
CA PRO A 540 10.87 32.07 6.76
C PRO A 540 12.35 32.32 6.48
N ASP A 541 13.25 31.72 7.27
CA ASP A 541 14.70 31.89 7.19
C ASP A 541 15.42 30.73 6.47
N SER A 542 14.69 29.86 5.77
CA SER A 542 15.24 28.66 5.11
C SER A 542 16.34 28.97 4.09
N GLU A 543 16.26 30.11 3.40
CA GLU A 543 17.29 30.56 2.43
C GLU A 543 18.66 30.77 3.09
N LYS A 544 18.71 31.14 4.38
CA LYS A 544 19.97 31.29 5.13
C LYS A 544 20.67 29.95 5.37
N LEU A 545 19.98 28.83 5.17
CA LEU A 545 20.50 27.49 5.38
C LEU A 545 21.16 26.90 4.14
N LEU A 546 21.08 27.57 2.99
CA LEU A 546 21.56 27.04 1.71
C LEU A 546 23.01 26.55 1.74
N ASP A 547 23.95 27.37 2.21
CA ASP A 547 25.37 27.00 2.21
C ASP A 547 25.64 25.78 3.09
N ARG A 548 24.93 25.68 4.21
CA ARG A 548 24.98 24.52 5.10
C ARG A 548 24.39 23.28 4.44
N LEU A 549 23.23 23.39 3.77
CA LEU A 549 22.58 22.28 3.06
C LEU A 549 23.40 21.81 1.86
N ILE A 550 24.00 22.72 1.09
CA ILE A 550 24.91 22.40 -0.02
C ILE A 550 26.14 21.65 0.51
N THR A 551 26.70 22.08 1.65
CA THR A 551 27.81 21.38 2.30
C THR A 551 27.41 19.97 2.73
N MET A 552 26.22 19.81 3.35
CA MET A 552 25.69 18.49 3.72
C MET A 552 25.45 17.59 2.50
N ALA A 553 24.96 18.16 1.40
CA ALA A 553 24.73 17.45 0.13
C ALA A 553 26.02 16.91 -0.50
N LYS A 554 27.19 17.46 -0.16
CA LYS A 554 28.52 16.97 -0.59
C LYS A 554 29.21 16.10 0.46
N GLY A 555 28.59 15.90 1.62
CA GLY A 555 29.16 15.19 2.74
C GLY A 555 29.29 13.67 2.54
N PRO A 556 30.08 12.99 3.39
CA PRO A 556 30.34 11.55 3.25
C PRO A 556 29.10 10.68 3.56
N ASP A 557 28.20 11.18 4.41
CA ASP A 557 27.02 10.45 4.89
C ASP A 557 25.85 10.50 3.88
N ALA A 558 25.41 9.33 3.42
CA ALA A 558 24.36 9.23 2.40
C ALA A 558 22.99 9.69 2.90
N HIS A 559 22.66 9.49 4.18
CA HIS A 559 21.39 9.92 4.76
C HIS A 559 21.28 11.45 4.76
N ARG A 560 22.36 12.14 5.16
CA ARG A 560 22.47 13.61 5.07
C ARG A 560 22.39 14.10 3.65
N ARG A 561 23.06 13.44 2.69
CA ARG A 561 22.97 13.82 1.27
C ARG A 561 21.54 13.73 0.75
N GLN A 562 20.84 12.64 1.07
CA GLN A 562 19.42 12.46 0.69
C GLN A 562 18.53 13.57 1.26
N ALA A 563 18.63 13.83 2.57
CA ALA A 563 17.81 14.82 3.26
C ALA A 563 18.12 16.26 2.80
N ALA A 564 19.41 16.56 2.59
CA ALA A 564 19.84 17.86 2.07
C ALA A 564 19.34 18.08 0.63
N ALA A 565 19.44 17.07 -0.25
CA ALA A 565 18.90 17.17 -1.60
C ALA A 565 17.39 17.46 -1.59
N GLU A 566 16.62 16.76 -0.75
CA GLU A 566 15.18 16.97 -0.60
C GLU A 566 14.86 18.39 -0.07
N ALA A 567 15.57 18.86 0.97
CA ALA A 567 15.40 20.21 1.50
C ALA A 567 15.71 21.29 0.47
N LEU A 568 16.82 21.14 -0.28
CA LEU A 568 17.20 22.06 -1.36
C LEU A 568 16.13 22.11 -2.46
N GLY A 569 15.55 20.96 -2.81
CA GLY A 569 14.44 20.87 -3.76
C GLY A 569 13.19 21.61 -3.29
N HIS A 570 12.88 21.56 -1.99
CA HIS A 570 11.75 22.28 -1.40
C HIS A 570 11.99 23.79 -1.26
N ILE A 571 13.23 24.22 -0.97
CA ILE A 571 13.60 25.65 -0.94
C ILE A 571 13.56 26.27 -2.35
N ARG A 572 13.91 25.49 -3.37
CA ARG A 572 13.85 25.90 -4.80
C ARG A 572 14.81 27.02 -5.20
N SER A 573 15.89 27.24 -4.44
CA SER A 573 16.90 28.24 -4.79
C SER A 573 17.78 27.77 -5.96
N PRO A 574 17.95 28.57 -7.04
CA PRO A 574 18.84 28.22 -8.16
C PRO A 574 20.29 27.95 -7.76
N ARG A 575 20.75 28.48 -6.62
CA ARG A 575 22.09 28.20 -6.05
C ARG A 575 22.33 26.72 -5.77
N ALA A 576 21.27 25.93 -5.58
CA ALA A 576 21.34 24.49 -5.34
C ALA A 576 21.56 23.65 -6.60
N ILE A 577 21.33 24.20 -7.80
CA ILE A 577 21.32 23.45 -9.05
C ILE A 577 22.65 22.70 -9.29
N PRO A 578 23.84 23.30 -9.10
CA PRO A 578 25.10 22.61 -9.35
C PRO A 578 25.23 21.35 -8.49
N VAL A 579 25.00 21.45 -7.18
CA VAL A 579 25.14 20.30 -6.29
C VAL A 579 24.08 19.23 -6.57
N LEU A 580 22.83 19.62 -6.86
CA LEU A 580 21.78 18.66 -7.21
C LEU A 580 22.08 17.94 -8.54
N THR A 581 22.74 18.63 -9.47
CA THR A 581 23.18 18.05 -10.75
C THR A 581 24.29 17.03 -10.54
N ASP A 582 25.29 17.34 -9.71
CA ASP A 582 26.37 16.41 -9.36
C ASP A 582 25.81 15.12 -8.74
N LEU A 583 24.82 15.26 -7.85
CA LEU A 583 24.16 14.14 -7.17
C LEU A 583 23.36 13.21 -8.09
N LEU A 584 23.08 13.59 -9.35
CA LEU A 584 22.50 12.68 -10.34
C LEU A 584 23.44 11.52 -10.71
N THR A 585 24.71 11.61 -10.35
CA THR A 585 25.72 10.56 -10.58
C THR A 585 26.29 9.98 -9.28
N ASP A 586 25.65 10.25 -8.13
CA ASP A 586 26.07 9.73 -6.83
C ASP A 586 26.15 8.20 -6.83
N LYS A 587 27.13 7.66 -6.10
CA LYS A 587 27.32 6.21 -5.91
C LYS A 587 26.09 5.55 -5.28
N ASP A 588 25.37 6.27 -4.44
CA ASP A 588 24.12 5.83 -3.83
C ASP A 588 22.94 6.14 -4.75
N ARG A 589 22.26 5.09 -5.23
CA ARG A 589 21.11 5.23 -6.14
C ARG A 589 19.94 6.01 -5.55
N TRP A 590 19.75 5.93 -4.23
CA TRP A 590 18.68 6.64 -3.55
C TRP A 590 18.99 8.14 -3.43
N VAL A 591 20.28 8.52 -3.30
CA VAL A 591 20.70 9.92 -3.44
C VAL A 591 20.37 10.44 -4.85
N ARG A 592 20.66 9.66 -5.91
CA ARG A 592 20.27 10.03 -7.29
C ARG A 592 18.77 10.24 -7.43
N THR A 593 17.97 9.34 -6.84
CA THR A 593 16.51 9.45 -6.82
C THR A 593 16.04 10.74 -6.13
N LYS A 594 16.64 11.09 -4.98
CA LYS A 594 16.32 12.32 -4.25
C LYS A 594 16.75 13.57 -5.00
N ALA A 595 17.89 13.55 -5.68
CA ALA A 595 18.34 14.65 -6.54
C ALA A 595 17.39 14.88 -7.73
N ALA A 596 16.96 13.80 -8.41
CA ALA A 596 15.98 13.90 -9.49
C ALA A 596 14.63 14.45 -9.01
N ALA A 597 14.15 14.00 -7.84
CA ALA A 597 12.94 14.52 -7.21
C ALA A 597 13.10 16.00 -6.81
N ALA A 598 14.24 16.40 -6.27
CA ALA A 598 14.53 17.78 -5.92
C ALA A 598 14.51 18.70 -7.15
N LEU A 599 15.18 18.32 -8.24
CA LEU A 599 15.18 19.08 -9.50
C LEU A 599 13.77 19.19 -10.10
N LYS A 600 12.93 18.16 -9.97
CA LYS A 600 11.50 18.24 -10.32
C LYS A 600 10.78 19.31 -9.48
N GLU A 601 10.99 19.30 -8.16
CA GLU A 601 10.36 20.27 -7.25
C GLU A 601 10.75 21.71 -7.54
N MET A 602 11.96 21.96 -8.06
CA MET A 602 12.43 23.28 -8.49
C MET A 602 11.70 23.81 -9.74
N ARG A 603 10.98 22.97 -10.49
CA ARG A 603 10.23 23.37 -11.70
C ARG A 603 11.13 24.09 -12.70
N ASP A 604 10.67 25.19 -13.30
CA ASP A 604 11.40 25.94 -14.33
C ASP A 604 12.77 26.45 -13.85
N ALA A 605 12.97 26.62 -12.54
CA ALA A 605 14.27 27.00 -11.98
C ALA A 605 15.35 25.94 -12.27
N ALA A 606 15.00 24.66 -12.40
CA ALA A 606 15.95 23.59 -12.71
C ALA A 606 16.36 23.51 -14.19
N ARG A 607 15.85 24.39 -15.07
CA ARG A 607 16.17 24.37 -16.51
C ARG A 607 17.69 24.35 -16.83
N PRO A 608 18.59 24.99 -16.07
CA PRO A 608 20.04 24.87 -16.28
C PRO A 608 20.58 23.44 -16.13
N ALA A 609 19.93 22.56 -15.33
CA ALA A 609 20.33 21.16 -15.17
C ALA A 609 19.87 20.24 -16.31
N LEU A 610 19.07 20.75 -17.26
CA LEU A 610 18.41 19.93 -18.29
C LEU A 610 19.37 19.02 -19.09
N PRO A 611 20.53 19.49 -19.58
CA PRO A 611 21.46 18.62 -20.31
C PRO A 611 21.97 17.45 -19.45
N ALA A 612 22.28 17.71 -18.18
CA ALA A 612 22.76 16.70 -17.25
C ALA A 612 21.66 15.71 -16.86
N MET A 613 20.42 16.17 -16.67
CA MET A 613 19.26 15.30 -16.43
C MET A 613 18.99 14.37 -17.61
N LEU A 614 19.08 14.87 -18.85
CA LEU A 614 18.92 14.08 -20.07
C LEU A 614 20.02 13.02 -20.22
N LYS A 615 21.26 13.38 -19.91
CA LYS A 615 22.38 12.42 -19.89
C LYS A 615 22.18 11.36 -18.81
N ALA A 616 21.85 11.78 -17.59
CA ALA A 616 21.67 10.88 -16.45
C ALA A 616 20.55 9.85 -16.68
N VAL A 617 19.42 10.24 -17.29
CA VAL A 617 18.33 9.27 -17.56
C VAL A 617 18.71 8.25 -18.63
N ALA A 618 19.50 8.69 -19.63
CA ALA A 618 20.00 7.81 -20.67
C ALA A 618 21.02 6.78 -20.14
N GLU A 619 21.84 7.17 -19.16
CA GLU A 619 22.85 6.31 -18.54
C GLU A 619 22.29 5.42 -17.42
N ALA A 620 21.25 5.88 -16.70
CA ALA A 620 20.68 5.17 -15.56
C ALA A 620 19.74 4.01 -15.96
N THR A 621 19.20 4.03 -17.19
CA THR A 621 18.26 3.01 -17.66
C THR A 621 19.02 1.81 -18.23
N GLY A 622 18.80 0.63 -17.66
CA GLY A 622 19.47 -0.60 -18.07
C GLY A 622 18.75 -1.35 -19.20
N PRO A 623 19.26 -2.52 -19.61
CA PRO A 623 18.61 -3.40 -20.58
C PRO A 623 17.33 -4.08 -20.02
N GLY A 624 16.96 -3.84 -18.76
CA GLY A 624 15.84 -4.48 -18.08
C GLY A 624 16.05 -5.96 -17.71
N GLN A 625 16.98 -6.67 -18.34
CA GLN A 625 17.38 -8.05 -18.02
C GLN A 625 18.92 -8.25 -18.14
N PRO A 626 19.56 -9.00 -17.22
CA PRO A 626 19.00 -9.49 -15.95
C PRO A 626 18.59 -8.33 -15.02
N ILE A 627 17.67 -8.59 -14.09
CA ILE A 627 17.18 -7.55 -13.15
C ILE A 627 18.34 -7.03 -12.31
N ALA A 628 18.57 -5.71 -12.34
CA ALA A 628 19.48 -5.02 -11.43
C ALA A 628 18.82 -4.86 -10.06
N TRP A 629 19.09 -5.79 -9.13
CA TRP A 629 18.39 -5.85 -7.84
C TRP A 629 18.70 -4.69 -6.88
N ASP A 630 19.71 -3.88 -7.18
CA ASP A 630 20.01 -2.64 -6.48
C ASP A 630 19.09 -1.46 -6.90
N ASP A 631 18.29 -1.62 -7.97
CA ASP A 631 17.14 -0.77 -8.36
C ASP A 631 16.21 -1.56 -9.32
N PRO A 632 15.41 -2.53 -8.81
CA PRO A 632 14.80 -3.58 -9.62
C PRO A 632 13.78 -3.10 -10.65
N VAL A 633 13.21 -1.92 -10.44
CA VAL A 633 12.25 -1.27 -11.36
C VAL A 633 12.73 0.11 -11.80
N GLU A 634 14.02 0.38 -11.64
CA GLU A 634 14.70 1.60 -12.09
C GLU A 634 13.99 2.90 -11.65
N ILE A 635 13.66 3.01 -10.35
CA ILE A 635 12.97 4.16 -9.76
C ILE A 635 13.78 5.45 -10.00
N SER A 636 15.11 5.36 -9.99
CA SER A 636 15.98 6.52 -10.21
C SER A 636 15.75 7.16 -11.57
N SER A 637 15.73 6.36 -12.64
CA SER A 637 15.46 6.84 -14.00
C SER A 637 13.98 7.19 -14.19
N GLY A 638 13.06 6.52 -13.49
CA GLY A 638 11.65 6.89 -13.43
C GLY A 638 11.40 8.30 -12.87
N LYS A 639 12.12 8.70 -11.80
CA LYS A 639 12.05 10.08 -11.27
C LYS A 639 12.64 11.11 -12.21
N LEU A 640 13.71 10.78 -12.93
CA LEU A 640 14.22 11.64 -14.00
C LEU A 640 13.23 11.77 -15.16
N ALA A 641 12.56 10.68 -15.57
CA ALA A 641 11.52 10.71 -16.59
C ALA A 641 10.35 11.63 -16.18
N GLU A 642 9.97 11.60 -14.91
CA GLU A 642 8.97 12.52 -14.36
C GLU A 642 9.44 13.97 -14.39
N ALA A 643 10.66 14.26 -13.94
CA ALA A 643 11.22 15.61 -13.93
C ALA A 643 11.38 16.20 -15.34
N LEU A 644 11.76 15.36 -16.31
CA LEU A 644 11.97 15.74 -17.71
C LEU A 644 10.64 15.83 -18.46
N PHE A 645 10.00 14.70 -18.74
CA PHE A 645 8.86 14.61 -19.66
C PHE A 645 7.52 14.90 -18.99
N GLY A 646 7.42 14.66 -17.67
CA GLY A 646 6.31 15.16 -16.85
C GLY A 646 6.45 16.62 -16.44
N GLY A 647 7.67 17.18 -16.51
CA GLY A 647 8.03 18.52 -16.04
C GLY A 647 8.57 19.42 -17.17
N LEU A 648 9.88 19.67 -17.15
CA LEU A 648 10.56 20.72 -17.95
C LEU A 648 10.30 20.65 -19.46
N LEU A 649 10.17 19.44 -20.01
CA LEU A 649 9.95 19.17 -21.43
C LEU A 649 8.48 18.91 -21.78
N ARG A 650 7.58 18.96 -20.79
CA ARG A 650 6.16 18.65 -20.99
C ARG A 650 5.50 19.55 -22.04
N LYS A 651 5.90 20.83 -22.11
CA LYS A 651 5.30 21.80 -23.05
C LYS A 651 6.03 21.90 -24.40
N SER A 652 7.34 21.66 -24.42
CA SER A 652 8.16 21.80 -25.64
C SER A 652 9.51 21.08 -25.48
N ILE A 653 9.98 20.48 -26.57
CA ILE A 653 11.33 19.94 -26.72
C ILE A 653 12.21 20.78 -27.67
N ARG A 654 11.69 21.88 -28.21
CA ARG A 654 12.43 22.74 -29.15
C ARG A 654 13.53 23.53 -28.43
N GLY A 655 14.65 23.74 -29.12
CA GLY A 655 15.80 24.47 -28.57
C GLY A 655 16.61 23.68 -27.53
N VAL A 656 16.38 22.37 -27.44
CA VAL A 656 17.17 21.43 -26.62
C VAL A 656 17.97 20.55 -27.57
N ASP A 657 19.17 20.13 -27.18
CA ASP A 657 20.00 19.23 -27.99
C ASP A 657 19.23 17.94 -28.31
N THR A 658 18.90 17.78 -29.60
CA THR A 658 18.14 16.65 -30.13
C THR A 658 18.81 15.31 -29.84
N LYS A 659 20.15 15.24 -29.82
CA LYS A 659 20.87 14.00 -29.51
C LYS A 659 20.59 13.54 -28.07
N LEU A 660 20.62 14.48 -27.13
CA LEU A 660 20.31 14.21 -25.72
C LEU A 660 18.83 13.86 -25.52
N VAL A 661 17.92 14.60 -26.17
CA VAL A 661 16.47 14.34 -26.08
C VAL A 661 16.14 12.96 -26.63
N TYR A 662 16.68 12.59 -27.80
CA TYR A 662 16.43 11.27 -28.37
C TYR A 662 17.00 10.16 -27.51
N ALA A 663 18.23 10.29 -27.01
CA ALA A 663 18.81 9.32 -26.09
C ALA A 663 17.93 9.10 -24.85
N ALA A 664 17.45 10.19 -24.24
CA ALA A 664 16.54 10.15 -23.10
C ALA A 664 15.19 9.51 -23.43
N ILE A 665 14.59 9.84 -24.59
CA ILE A 665 13.32 9.22 -25.03
C ILE A 665 13.50 7.70 -25.19
N ARG A 666 14.59 7.25 -25.82
CA ARG A 666 14.85 5.81 -26.00
C ARG A 666 15.00 5.08 -24.68
N ALA A 667 15.73 5.67 -23.75
CA ALA A 667 15.90 5.13 -22.41
C ALA A 667 14.54 5.04 -21.68
N VAL A 668 13.81 6.15 -21.58
CA VAL A 668 12.52 6.17 -20.87
C VAL A 668 11.49 5.25 -21.52
N ALA A 669 11.47 5.11 -22.85
CA ALA A 669 10.56 4.20 -23.55
C ALA A 669 10.78 2.72 -23.20
N ARG A 670 11.99 2.36 -22.74
CA ARG A 670 12.39 0.98 -22.38
C ARG A 670 12.41 0.71 -20.88
N ASN A 671 12.30 1.74 -20.04
CA ASN A 671 12.29 1.63 -18.58
C ASN A 671 11.29 0.54 -18.09
N PRO A 672 11.61 -0.31 -17.10
CA PRO A 672 10.71 -1.38 -16.67
C PRO A 672 9.39 -0.90 -16.04
N ASP A 673 9.34 0.30 -15.48
CA ASP A 673 8.17 0.91 -14.85
C ASP A 673 7.21 1.54 -15.88
N GLY A 674 5.96 1.12 -15.84
CA GLY A 674 4.89 1.66 -16.67
C GLY A 674 4.61 3.14 -16.42
N MET A 675 4.74 3.62 -15.18
CA MET A 675 4.53 5.02 -14.85
C MET A 675 5.65 5.91 -15.41
N ALA A 676 6.91 5.46 -15.36
CA ALA A 676 8.03 6.11 -16.02
C ALA A 676 7.80 6.25 -17.54
N ARG A 677 7.45 5.14 -18.22
CA ARG A 677 7.13 5.15 -19.65
C ARG A 677 5.96 6.09 -19.97
N ALA A 678 4.93 6.12 -19.12
CA ALA A 678 3.75 6.97 -19.30
C ALA A 678 4.08 8.45 -19.42
N ARG A 679 5.22 8.92 -18.88
CA ARG A 679 5.66 10.32 -19.01
C ARG A 679 5.94 10.73 -20.45
N LEU A 680 6.22 9.79 -21.36
CA LEU A 680 6.38 10.06 -22.79
C LEU A 680 5.07 10.18 -23.57
N ARG A 681 3.91 9.85 -22.99
CA ARG A 681 2.61 9.88 -23.70
C ARG A 681 2.38 11.22 -24.39
N HIS A 682 2.54 12.32 -23.63
CA HIS A 682 2.31 13.67 -24.16
C HIS A 682 3.36 14.05 -25.21
N THR A 683 4.63 13.71 -25.00
CA THR A 683 5.72 13.96 -25.94
C THR A 683 5.42 13.33 -27.29
N PHE A 684 5.06 12.04 -27.31
CA PHE A 684 4.73 11.30 -28.54
C PHE A 684 3.51 11.89 -29.24
N GLU A 685 2.45 12.16 -28.50
CA GLU A 685 1.18 12.61 -29.08
C GLU A 685 1.25 14.06 -29.63
N LYS A 686 1.91 14.96 -28.89
CA LYS A 686 1.80 16.40 -29.13
C LYS A 686 3.07 17.05 -29.66
N LEU A 687 4.24 16.61 -29.21
CA LEU A 687 5.48 17.38 -29.40
C LEU A 687 6.34 16.91 -30.57
N LEU A 688 6.34 15.60 -30.88
CA LEU A 688 7.15 15.07 -31.98
C LEU A 688 6.69 15.61 -33.33
N THR A 689 7.64 16.05 -34.16
CA THR A 689 7.49 16.34 -35.58
C THR A 689 7.51 15.06 -36.41
N VAL A 690 7.24 15.17 -37.71
CA VAL A 690 7.34 14.01 -38.62
C VAL A 690 8.75 13.44 -38.69
N GLU A 691 9.79 14.28 -38.64
CA GLU A 691 11.18 13.82 -38.67
C GLU A 691 11.59 13.16 -37.35
N ASP A 692 11.09 13.67 -36.22
CA ASP A 692 11.31 13.02 -34.92
C ASP A 692 10.68 11.62 -34.89
N VAL A 693 9.44 11.47 -35.40
CA VAL A 693 8.78 10.16 -35.47
C VAL A 693 9.54 9.19 -36.36
N LYS A 694 10.15 9.64 -37.48
CA LYS A 694 11.03 8.79 -38.29
C LYS A 694 12.28 8.38 -37.53
N ALA A 695 12.94 9.31 -36.84
CA ALA A 695 14.21 9.06 -36.14
C ALA A 695 14.05 8.16 -34.89
N LEU A 696 12.87 8.15 -34.28
CA LEU A 696 12.51 7.37 -33.11
C LEU A 696 11.60 6.18 -33.44
N ALA A 697 11.39 5.89 -34.73
CA ALA A 697 10.43 4.91 -35.18
C ALA A 697 10.60 3.51 -34.56
N PRO A 698 11.82 2.93 -34.45
CA PRO A 698 11.99 1.64 -33.79
C PRO A 698 11.52 1.65 -32.33
N ASP A 699 11.81 2.73 -31.61
CA ASP A 699 11.48 2.89 -30.20
C ASP A 699 9.97 3.13 -29.99
N ILE A 700 9.33 3.91 -30.87
CA ILE A 700 7.87 4.13 -30.85
C ILE A 700 7.13 2.83 -31.14
N LEU A 701 7.56 2.08 -32.16
CA LEU A 701 6.95 0.79 -32.51
C LEU A 701 7.11 -0.22 -31.37
N ALA A 702 8.31 -0.34 -30.79
CA ALA A 702 8.55 -1.20 -29.63
C ALA A 702 7.70 -0.77 -28.43
N ALA A 703 7.59 0.53 -28.16
CA ALA A 703 6.77 1.05 -27.05
C ALA A 703 5.27 0.77 -27.22
N ILE A 704 4.76 0.66 -28.45
CA ILE A 704 3.38 0.23 -28.73
C ILE A 704 3.23 -1.28 -28.54
N ASP A 705 4.24 -2.04 -28.91
CA ASP A 705 4.16 -3.50 -28.96
C ASP A 705 4.41 -4.17 -27.60
N GLU A 706 5.38 -3.66 -26.84
CA GLU A 706 5.90 -4.25 -25.61
C GLU A 706 5.37 -3.52 -24.37
N PRO A 707 4.45 -4.13 -23.60
CA PRO A 707 4.02 -3.58 -22.32
C PRO A 707 5.18 -3.46 -21.33
N SER A 708 5.12 -2.49 -20.42
CA SER A 708 6.08 -2.42 -19.32
C SER A 708 5.96 -3.65 -18.42
N PRO A 709 7.10 -4.21 -17.93
CA PRO A 709 7.07 -5.39 -17.08
C PRO A 709 6.62 -5.10 -15.65
N ALA A 710 6.82 -3.87 -15.15
CA ALA A 710 6.38 -3.38 -13.85
C ALA A 710 5.30 -2.30 -14.00
N ASP A 711 4.54 -2.10 -12.91
CA ASP A 711 3.45 -1.12 -12.81
C ASP A 711 2.50 -1.14 -14.02
N THR A 712 2.08 -2.37 -14.38
CA THR A 712 1.38 -2.68 -15.64
C THR A 712 0.03 -1.99 -15.82
N MET A 713 -0.49 -1.35 -14.76
CA MET A 713 -1.66 -0.48 -14.82
C MET A 713 -1.45 0.68 -15.82
N PHE A 714 -0.23 1.20 -15.92
CA PHE A 714 0.11 2.35 -16.77
C PHE A 714 0.70 1.95 -18.13
N ALA A 715 0.85 0.65 -18.40
CA ALA A 715 1.52 0.14 -19.60
C ALA A 715 0.91 0.66 -20.92
N ASN A 716 -0.37 1.02 -20.95
CA ASN A 716 -1.04 1.47 -22.18
C ASN A 716 -0.91 2.97 -22.46
N GLU A 717 -0.37 3.75 -21.53
CA GLU A 717 -0.25 5.21 -21.67
C GLU A 717 0.70 5.58 -22.81
N ILE A 718 1.93 5.05 -22.80
CA ILE A 718 2.90 5.26 -23.87
C ILE A 718 2.45 4.60 -25.18
N ARG A 719 1.78 3.45 -25.12
CA ARG A 719 1.26 2.71 -26.29
C ARG A 719 0.26 3.57 -27.07
N MET A 720 -0.68 4.21 -26.36
CA MET A 720 -1.61 5.17 -26.96
C MET A 720 -0.87 6.39 -27.53
N GLY A 721 0.13 6.92 -26.81
CA GLY A 721 0.95 8.04 -27.30
C GLY A 721 1.65 7.71 -28.62
N GLY A 722 2.25 6.52 -28.72
CA GLY A 722 2.95 6.04 -29.91
C GLY A 722 2.01 5.84 -31.09
N LEU A 723 0.86 5.19 -30.86
CA LEU A 723 -0.17 5.02 -31.91
C LEU A 723 -0.62 6.38 -32.45
N ARG A 724 -0.91 7.34 -31.57
CA ARG A 724 -1.31 8.70 -31.98
C ARG A 724 -0.21 9.42 -32.75
N ALA A 725 1.06 9.21 -32.41
CA ALA A 725 2.19 9.78 -33.16
C ALA A 725 2.25 9.26 -34.61
N LEU A 726 2.07 7.95 -34.80
CA LEU A 726 2.04 7.33 -36.12
C LEU A 726 0.82 7.78 -36.94
N ALA A 727 -0.36 7.78 -36.31
CA ALA A 727 -1.62 8.18 -36.94
C ALA A 727 -1.62 9.66 -37.32
N LYS A 728 -1.02 10.54 -36.49
CA LYS A 728 -0.89 11.98 -36.76
C LYS A 728 -0.21 12.30 -38.08
N TYR A 729 0.80 11.52 -38.44
CA TYR A 729 1.59 11.73 -39.66
C TYR A 729 1.36 10.67 -40.73
N HIS A 730 0.33 9.83 -40.57
CA HIS A 730 -0.09 8.80 -41.52
C HIS A 730 1.04 7.81 -41.89
N PHE A 731 1.80 7.34 -40.90
CA PHE A 731 2.73 6.22 -41.10
C PHE A 731 1.95 4.92 -41.29
N ARG A 732 2.20 4.20 -42.40
CA ARG A 732 1.50 2.98 -42.78
C ARG A 732 1.54 1.91 -41.69
N GLU A 733 2.68 1.81 -40.99
CA GLU A 733 2.89 0.88 -39.89
C GLU A 733 1.86 1.08 -38.77
N GLY A 734 1.37 2.31 -38.59
CA GLY A 734 0.31 2.67 -37.64
C GLY A 734 -0.99 1.89 -37.83
N ILE A 735 -1.33 1.50 -39.06
CA ILE A 735 -2.54 0.72 -39.38
C ILE A 735 -2.48 -0.66 -38.70
N ARG A 736 -1.39 -1.38 -38.94
CA ARG A 736 -1.20 -2.74 -38.40
C ARG A 736 -1.02 -2.74 -36.88
N VAL A 737 -0.25 -1.78 -36.34
CA VAL A 737 -0.06 -1.71 -34.89
C VAL A 737 -1.33 -1.26 -34.16
N ALA A 738 -2.23 -0.48 -34.78
CA ALA A 738 -3.53 -0.17 -34.19
C ALA A 738 -4.37 -1.43 -33.97
N ALA A 739 -4.51 -2.28 -34.99
CA ALA A 739 -5.24 -3.54 -34.88
C ALA A 739 -4.57 -4.49 -33.87
N LYS A 740 -3.23 -4.62 -33.91
CA LYS A 740 -2.47 -5.42 -32.93
C LYS A 740 -2.64 -4.90 -31.50
N PHE A 741 -2.62 -3.59 -31.29
CA PHE A 741 -2.77 -2.98 -29.98
C PHE A 741 -4.19 -3.18 -29.45
N ALA A 742 -5.23 -2.97 -30.27
CA ALA A 742 -6.62 -3.22 -29.88
C ALA A 742 -6.82 -4.66 -29.36
N ARG A 743 -6.08 -5.62 -29.94
CA ARG A 743 -6.06 -7.03 -29.55
C ARG A 743 -5.26 -7.33 -28.27
N THR A 744 -4.17 -6.62 -28.03
CA THR A 744 -3.17 -6.91 -26.98
C THR A 744 -3.19 -5.92 -25.80
N GLN A 745 -4.10 -4.95 -25.80
CA GLN A 745 -4.31 -4.04 -24.68
C GLN A 745 -4.81 -4.78 -23.43
N SER A 746 -4.55 -4.20 -22.26
CA SER A 746 -5.11 -4.67 -21.00
C SER A 746 -6.64 -4.61 -21.01
N ALA A 747 -7.31 -5.55 -20.32
CA ALA A 747 -8.75 -5.47 -20.07
C ALA A 747 -9.16 -4.17 -19.34
N HIS A 748 -8.33 -3.69 -18.39
CA HIS A 748 -8.62 -2.48 -17.61
C HIS A 748 -8.73 -1.23 -18.51
N GLY A 749 -9.92 -0.62 -18.51
CA GLY A 749 -10.26 0.57 -19.32
C GLY A 749 -10.40 0.29 -20.83
N SER A 750 -10.40 -0.98 -21.25
CA SER A 750 -10.46 -1.33 -22.68
C SER A 750 -11.77 -0.97 -23.35
N GLU A 751 -12.87 -0.83 -22.60
CA GLU A 751 -14.18 -0.42 -23.13
C GLU A 751 -14.14 0.97 -23.76
N ARG A 752 -13.37 1.90 -23.18
CA ARG A 752 -13.17 3.24 -23.75
C ARG A 752 -11.99 3.26 -24.73
N ARG A 753 -10.88 2.62 -24.35
CA ARG A 753 -9.65 2.67 -25.13
C ARG A 753 -9.79 2.01 -26.50
N THR A 754 -10.59 0.96 -26.64
CA THR A 754 -10.88 0.35 -27.95
C THR A 754 -11.45 1.39 -28.91
N GLY A 755 -12.42 2.21 -28.48
CA GLY A 755 -12.95 3.31 -29.29
C GLY A 755 -11.90 4.37 -29.62
N GLU A 756 -10.98 4.68 -28.70
CA GLU A 756 -9.87 5.60 -29.00
C GLU A 756 -8.92 5.04 -30.06
N ILE A 757 -8.57 3.75 -29.99
CA ILE A 757 -7.73 3.09 -30.99
C ILE A 757 -8.42 3.10 -32.36
N MET A 758 -9.71 2.79 -32.40
CA MET A 758 -10.49 2.83 -33.64
C MET A 758 -10.51 4.24 -34.26
N LYS A 759 -10.68 5.29 -33.45
CA LYS A 759 -10.62 6.69 -33.94
C LYS A 759 -9.29 7.02 -34.60
N GLU A 760 -8.17 6.55 -34.05
CA GLU A 760 -6.86 6.75 -34.70
C GLU A 760 -6.73 5.94 -36.00
N LEU A 761 -7.30 4.72 -36.06
CA LEU A 761 -7.31 3.90 -37.28
C LEU A 761 -8.14 4.52 -38.41
N LEU A 762 -9.25 5.19 -38.10
CA LEU A 762 -10.09 5.85 -39.11
C LEU A 762 -9.38 6.98 -39.88
N ARG A 763 -8.30 7.52 -39.32
CA ARG A 763 -7.49 8.58 -39.97
C ARG A 763 -6.80 8.12 -41.26
N TYR A 764 -6.73 6.81 -41.48
CA TYR A 764 -6.09 6.20 -42.64
C TYR A 764 -7.05 5.99 -43.82
N GLY A 765 -8.35 6.24 -43.67
CA GLY A 765 -9.33 6.12 -44.76
C GLY A 765 -9.31 4.72 -45.41
N THR A 766 -9.34 4.66 -46.74
CA THR A 766 -9.34 3.40 -47.49
C THR A 766 -8.11 2.52 -47.23
N ALA A 767 -6.98 3.09 -46.78
CA ALA A 767 -5.78 2.32 -46.45
C ALA A 767 -6.03 1.35 -45.26
N ALA A 768 -6.94 1.69 -44.35
CA ALA A 768 -7.25 0.85 -43.19
C ALA A 768 -8.02 -0.43 -43.56
N ARG A 769 -8.48 -0.58 -44.80
CA ARG A 769 -9.15 -1.80 -45.27
C ARG A 769 -8.29 -3.05 -45.11
N GLU A 770 -6.97 -2.89 -45.14
CA GLU A 770 -6.02 -4.01 -44.97
C GLU A 770 -6.16 -4.73 -43.62
N VAL A 771 -6.70 -4.07 -42.58
CA VAL A 771 -6.88 -4.68 -41.24
C VAL A 771 -8.33 -5.03 -40.88
N VAL A 772 -9.28 -4.85 -41.80
CA VAL A 772 -10.70 -5.20 -41.56
C VAL A 772 -10.87 -6.68 -41.16
N PRO A 773 -10.17 -7.66 -41.77
CA PRO A 773 -10.24 -9.05 -41.31
C PRO A 773 -9.82 -9.21 -39.84
N GLU A 774 -8.75 -8.55 -39.40
CA GLU A 774 -8.28 -8.57 -38.02
C GLU A 774 -9.28 -7.90 -37.06
N LEU A 775 -9.96 -6.84 -37.48
CA LEU A 775 -11.03 -6.21 -36.68
C LEU A 775 -12.24 -7.14 -36.51
N LYS A 776 -12.63 -7.86 -37.58
CA LYS A 776 -13.68 -8.88 -37.49
C LYS A 776 -13.27 -10.00 -36.53
N ALA A 777 -12.02 -10.46 -36.59
CA ALA A 777 -11.48 -11.43 -35.63
C ALA A 777 -11.42 -10.88 -34.19
N LEU A 778 -11.16 -9.59 -34.01
CA LEU A 778 -11.15 -8.94 -32.69
C LEU A 778 -12.54 -8.98 -32.02
N ILE A 779 -13.62 -8.78 -32.78
CA ILE A 779 -15.00 -8.91 -32.27
C ILE A 779 -15.23 -10.34 -31.76
N VAL A 780 -14.82 -11.36 -32.51
CA VAL A 780 -14.93 -12.76 -32.10
C VAL A 780 -14.16 -13.01 -30.80
N GLN A 781 -12.93 -12.49 -30.70
CA GLN A 781 -12.13 -12.60 -29.47
C GLN A 781 -12.83 -11.94 -28.27
N PHE A 782 -13.35 -10.72 -28.44
CA PHE A 782 -14.06 -10.00 -27.38
C PHE A 782 -15.29 -10.75 -26.89
N ASN A 783 -16.09 -11.30 -27.81
CA ASN A 783 -17.25 -12.11 -27.48
C ASN A 783 -16.85 -13.42 -26.78
N THR A 784 -15.76 -14.05 -27.21
CA THR A 784 -15.21 -15.25 -26.56
C THR A 784 -14.75 -14.96 -25.13
N GLN A 785 -14.06 -13.84 -24.89
CA GLN A 785 -13.68 -13.42 -23.53
C GLN A 785 -14.91 -13.22 -22.63
N CYS A 786 -15.97 -12.63 -23.17
CA CYS A 786 -17.23 -12.42 -22.44
C CYS A 786 -17.94 -13.75 -22.14
N ALA A 787 -18.04 -14.65 -23.12
CA ALA A 787 -18.62 -15.98 -22.97
C ALA A 787 -17.89 -16.79 -21.88
N ASN A 788 -16.56 -16.65 -21.82
CA ASN A 788 -15.72 -17.28 -20.80
C ASN A 788 -15.73 -16.54 -19.45
N ARG A 789 -16.58 -15.52 -19.26
CA ARG A 789 -16.70 -14.67 -18.06
C ARG A 789 -15.40 -13.95 -17.67
N GLN A 790 -14.51 -13.71 -18.63
CA GLN A 790 -13.24 -13.02 -18.45
C GLN A 790 -13.37 -11.49 -18.59
N PHE A 791 -14.48 -11.00 -19.14
CA PHE A 791 -14.78 -9.58 -19.28
C PHE A 791 -16.27 -9.28 -19.06
N PRO A 792 -16.66 -8.13 -18.46
CA PRO A 792 -18.06 -7.78 -18.25
C PRO A 792 -18.82 -7.56 -19.56
N GLU A 793 -20.04 -8.10 -19.65
CA GLU A 793 -20.88 -8.03 -20.86
C GLU A 793 -21.22 -6.59 -21.29
N ASP A 794 -21.65 -5.73 -20.36
CA ASP A 794 -22.00 -4.34 -20.69
C ASP A 794 -20.79 -3.54 -21.22
N CYS A 795 -19.61 -3.77 -20.63
CA CYS A 795 -18.37 -3.19 -21.13
C CYS A 795 -17.99 -3.79 -22.49
N ASN A 796 -18.30 -5.07 -22.73
CA ASN A 796 -18.01 -5.74 -24.00
C ASN A 796 -18.83 -5.15 -25.15
N LYS A 797 -20.12 -4.86 -24.91
CA LYS A 797 -21.01 -4.21 -25.89
C LYS A 797 -20.39 -2.92 -26.43
N GLN A 798 -19.79 -2.10 -25.57
CA GLN A 798 -19.11 -0.87 -25.98
C GLN A 798 -17.88 -1.12 -26.87
N ARG A 799 -17.05 -2.13 -26.54
CA ARG A 799 -15.89 -2.49 -27.36
C ARG A 799 -16.31 -2.96 -28.75
N VAL A 800 -17.26 -3.89 -28.80
CA VAL A 800 -17.75 -4.48 -30.06
C VAL A 800 -18.38 -3.39 -30.93
N ALA A 801 -19.27 -2.57 -30.37
CA ALA A 801 -19.89 -1.47 -31.10
C ALA A 801 -18.86 -0.51 -31.70
N SER A 802 -17.81 -0.17 -30.95
CA SER A 802 -16.73 0.69 -31.44
C SER A 802 -15.99 0.09 -32.65
N VAL A 803 -15.75 -1.23 -32.64
CA VAL A 803 -15.05 -1.92 -33.73
C VAL A 803 -15.95 -2.07 -34.95
N GLU A 804 -17.24 -2.40 -34.76
CA GLU A 804 -18.21 -2.49 -35.85
C GLU A 804 -18.44 -1.15 -36.54
N GLU A 805 -18.56 -0.06 -35.77
CA GLU A 805 -18.65 1.29 -36.30
C GLU A 805 -17.41 1.65 -37.12
N ALA A 806 -16.22 1.30 -36.62
CA ALA A 806 -14.98 1.53 -37.34
C ALA A 806 -14.91 0.74 -38.66
N ILE A 807 -15.30 -0.54 -38.66
CA ILE A 807 -15.37 -1.35 -39.89
C ILE A 807 -16.29 -0.70 -40.92
N ARG A 808 -17.52 -0.31 -40.52
CA ARG A 808 -18.47 0.36 -41.43
C ARG A 808 -17.88 1.64 -42.01
N ALA A 809 -17.24 2.47 -41.18
CA ALA A 809 -16.61 3.71 -41.63
C ALA A 809 -15.42 3.47 -42.58
N ILE A 810 -14.60 2.44 -42.34
CA ILE A 810 -13.47 2.06 -43.21
C ILE A 810 -13.96 1.52 -44.55
N GLU A 811 -14.98 0.66 -44.54
CA GLU A 811 -15.58 0.11 -45.77
C GLU A 811 -16.22 1.22 -46.61
N ALA A 812 -16.92 2.18 -45.98
CA ALA A 812 -17.55 3.32 -46.62
C ALA A 812 -16.58 4.43 -47.07
N ALA A 813 -15.33 4.45 -46.59
CA ALA A 813 -14.36 5.47 -46.97
C ALA A 813 -14.10 5.47 -48.48
N THR A 814 -14.02 6.66 -49.10
CA THR A 814 -13.76 6.80 -50.54
C THR A 814 -12.36 7.34 -50.85
N SER A 815 -11.64 7.81 -49.83
CA SER A 815 -10.30 8.39 -49.96
C SER A 815 -9.37 7.92 -48.84
N GLN A 816 -8.06 8.11 -49.03
CA GLN A 816 -7.03 7.89 -48.02
C GLN A 816 -6.01 9.05 -48.06
N PRO A 817 -5.34 9.36 -46.93
CA PRO A 817 -4.24 10.31 -46.94
C PRO A 817 -3.01 9.75 -47.64
N LYS A 818 -2.08 10.64 -48.01
CA LYS A 818 -0.73 10.22 -48.44
C LYS A 818 -0.01 9.54 -47.26
N LEU A 819 0.32 8.27 -47.44
CA LEU A 819 1.00 7.48 -46.43
C LEU A 819 2.52 7.72 -46.44
N ARG A 820 3.10 7.64 -45.25
CA ARG A 820 4.55 7.56 -45.02
C ARG A 820 4.90 6.13 -44.59
N SER A 821 6.15 5.74 -44.76
CA SER A 821 6.66 4.48 -44.21
C SER A 821 7.99 4.76 -43.51
N ILE A 822 8.23 3.98 -42.46
CA ILE A 822 9.49 3.93 -41.74
C ILE A 822 10.40 3.08 -42.64
N GLY A 823 11.15 3.73 -43.53
CA GLY A 823 11.97 3.05 -44.52
C GLY A 823 13.02 2.12 -43.89
N ALA A 824 13.24 0.96 -44.50
CA ALA A 824 14.44 0.17 -44.29
C ALA A 824 15.66 1.04 -44.64
N THR A 825 16.63 1.15 -43.75
CA THR A 825 17.98 1.55 -44.13
C THR A 825 18.42 0.64 -45.27
N ARG A 826 18.50 1.18 -46.49
CA ARG A 826 19.20 0.50 -47.59
C ARG A 826 20.63 0.27 -47.10
N SER A 827 20.98 -0.99 -46.82
CA SER A 827 22.36 -1.43 -46.80
C SER A 827 22.97 -0.99 -48.14
N GLY A 828 24.00 -0.14 -48.09
CA GLY A 828 24.68 0.33 -49.28
C GLY A 828 25.15 -0.85 -50.12
N SER A 829 24.73 -0.87 -51.38
CA SER A 829 25.45 -1.60 -52.42
C SER A 829 26.76 -0.86 -52.64
N GLU A 830 27.89 -1.50 -52.30
CA GLU A 830 29.20 -1.11 -52.81
C GLU A 830 29.17 -1.12 -54.35
N PRO A 831 29.68 -0.08 -55.03
CA PRO A 831 30.01 -0.19 -56.44
C PRO A 831 31.28 -1.02 -56.60
N LYS A 832 31.25 -1.89 -57.62
CA LYS A 832 32.29 -2.82 -58.05
C LYS A 832 33.71 -2.27 -58.08
#